data_AF-A0A2N1W3X1-F1
#
_entry.id   AF-A0A2N1W3X1-F1
#
_cell.length_a   1.000
_cell.length_b   1.000
_cell.length_c   1.000
_cell.angle_alpha   90.00
_cell.angle_beta   90.00
_cell.angle_gamma   90.00
#
_symmetry.space_group_name_H-M   'P 1'
#
loop_
_entity.id
_entity.type
_entity.pdbx_description
1 polymer ?
#
loop_
_entity_poly.entity_id
_entity_poly.type
_entity_poly.pdbx_seq_one_letter_code
_entity_poly.pdbx_strand_id
1 'polypeptide(L)'
;MNRIKGLFLRKLAVLLTYLILPLAVFSASITIDTLNARGTISPLIYGTNQQMQGNENLTCMRFGGNRVTGYNWENNASNAGSDWYHSSDTFMCTSLENPVSDYDCANVPGAVLNNFIDYCITRGYEPLITLPMAGYVAADKNGNVLESQAAPSVRWKTLISKKGSAFSLPPDISDNYVYADEEVAHIVNRYGLSGAGGVRFYELDNEGDLWNSTHVRIHPSPVGAYEWVTRGAQLAKAVKDVDPQAQIMGPVFFGIWSMMSQGDDWDSVRGTNTWYVPYYLQQMKAQSDADGRRLLDVLDIHYYSEAREGLYPPFDYNNGQCRITESGCNSAEAIQARLQAPRSLWDPAYIENSSAGQWCGTALPIIPKVQAAIDTNFPGTKIAVTEFGFGGGNNFSGGIAMADALGIFGKYGVYIATMWNTDYGLFHSAAYKLFRNYDGANSTYGDTKVYCESGDNASMTAYASISGTDETELHVIVLNKSSAAQDAAFVINGSAAYQTGEAYGFGGSDSTITVKAAPVVTGNTFSYSIPAYSAYHFVFYGAIGPTNTPTPSITPGGPTLTFTNTYTHTHTNTSTYTATNTPTPGAGIDIYDGDTAGMTITDGTVNNSADGGGISQGSAGSPGDGMVAAFASIQSWWQQHDWALNTPVNTGAYTLLEFDIISEAGIPNGFRFGLDWNLADWSVDVADYISGGVINQTWNHVSIPLNILLQGGNVINRLVFIANANNDYSVIIDNVRITGQALQTPTYTYTVSATETETAVNTAVNPPVNTATNTATLTPSLTPSPAITFTITSTHQISFTATAVDTAEYTATVTLTNTAVLTVTKTITVSPSNTAGITFTKTATRTGTATVTNTAIYTATETPVLAATFTHTPVLVNEQDELKIENVTVYPNPYTGSGLAVMFDITKSTQSVKFSLYTGSFRLIKEAKINITPGAGNKKAEISSENFESLANGTYYCVISAEDGGAKAVSKINTVVIIRKK
;
A
#
# COMPACT_ATOMS: atom_id res chain seq x y z
N MET A 1 5.12 -72.75 -64.33
CA MET A 1 5.79 -71.76 -63.44
C MET A 1 4.84 -71.40 -62.31
N ASN A 2 4.80 -72.25 -61.29
CA ASN A 2 4.04 -72.07 -60.06
C ASN A 2 5.04 -71.82 -58.93
N ARG A 3 4.66 -70.94 -57.98
CA ARG A 3 5.39 -70.51 -56.76
C ARG A 3 6.31 -69.29 -56.91
N ILE A 4 5.76 -68.08 -57.02
CA ILE A 4 6.17 -66.88 -56.23
C ILE A 4 5.00 -65.85 -56.22
N LYS A 5 3.92 -66.11 -55.47
CA LYS A 5 2.85 -65.12 -55.20
C LYS A 5 2.28 -65.22 -53.76
N GLY A 6 3.06 -65.76 -52.82
CA GLY A 6 2.57 -66.11 -51.47
C GLY A 6 3.11 -65.28 -50.30
N LEU A 7 3.99 -64.29 -50.51
CA LEU A 7 4.71 -63.65 -49.40
C LEU A 7 4.70 -62.12 -49.37
N PHE A 8 3.83 -61.46 -50.15
CA PHE A 8 3.75 -59.99 -50.18
C PHE A 8 2.44 -59.39 -49.64
N LEU A 9 1.44 -60.21 -49.28
CA LEU A 9 0.14 -59.71 -48.79
C LEU A 9 -0.11 -59.87 -47.28
N ARG A 10 0.81 -60.44 -46.50
CA ARG A 10 0.63 -60.61 -45.03
C ARG A 10 1.46 -59.69 -44.14
N LYS A 11 2.28 -58.79 -44.73
CA LYS A 11 3.04 -57.77 -43.96
C LYS A 11 2.54 -56.33 -44.13
N LEU A 12 1.54 -56.08 -44.98
CA LEU A 12 0.97 -54.74 -45.19
C LEU A 12 -0.30 -54.45 -44.37
N ALA A 13 -0.80 -55.44 -43.62
CA ALA A 13 -2.04 -55.30 -42.83
C ALA A 13 -1.83 -55.23 -41.30
N VAL A 14 -0.57 -55.18 -40.82
CA VAL A 14 -0.24 -55.07 -39.38
C VAL A 14 0.56 -53.78 -39.08
N LEU A 15 0.67 -52.87 -40.04
CA LEU A 15 1.32 -51.56 -39.85
C LEU A 15 0.39 -50.39 -40.20
N LEU A 16 -0.91 -50.56 -39.96
CA LEU A 16 -1.91 -49.48 -40.11
C LEU A 16 -2.94 -49.50 -38.97
N THR A 17 -2.44 -49.70 -37.76
CA THR A 17 -3.14 -49.41 -36.50
C THR A 17 -2.13 -48.81 -35.53
N TYR A 18 -1.36 -47.81 -35.99
CA TYR A 18 -0.94 -46.77 -35.07
C TYR A 18 -2.17 -45.90 -34.85
N LEU A 19 -2.69 -46.04 -33.63
CA LEU A 19 -3.62 -45.15 -32.98
C LEU A 19 -3.28 -43.69 -33.38
N ILE A 20 -4.03 -43.10 -34.32
CA ILE A 20 -4.09 -41.65 -34.44
C ILE A 20 -4.92 -41.22 -33.23
N LEU A 21 -4.28 -41.14 -32.07
CA LEU A 21 -4.77 -40.27 -31.02
C LEU A 21 -4.83 -38.88 -31.65
N PRO A 22 -5.98 -38.19 -31.63
CA PRO A 22 -5.97 -36.78 -31.94
C PRO A 22 -5.03 -36.15 -30.92
N LEU A 23 -3.82 -35.77 -31.34
CA LEU A 23 -3.04 -34.79 -30.61
C LEU A 23 -3.94 -33.57 -30.59
N ALA A 24 -4.47 -33.23 -29.41
CA ALA A 24 -5.10 -31.94 -29.22
C ALA A 24 -4.06 -30.90 -29.64
N VAL A 25 -4.30 -30.23 -30.77
CA VAL A 25 -3.46 -29.14 -31.23
C VAL A 25 -3.86 -27.96 -30.36
N PHE A 26 -3.18 -27.80 -29.23
CA PHE A 26 -3.33 -26.62 -28.39
C PHE A 26 -2.75 -25.41 -29.12
N SER A 27 -3.44 -24.28 -29.05
CA SER A 27 -2.98 -23.05 -29.69
C SER A 27 -1.79 -22.42 -28.96
N ALA A 28 -1.63 -22.70 -27.66
CA ALA A 28 -0.49 -22.28 -26.86
C ALA A 28 -0.11 -23.34 -25.81
N SER A 29 1.17 -23.43 -25.48
CA SER A 29 1.69 -24.22 -24.36
C SER A 29 2.34 -23.30 -23.34
N ILE A 30 1.95 -23.42 -22.06
CA ILE A 30 2.50 -22.63 -20.95
C ILE A 30 3.27 -23.59 -20.03
N THR A 31 4.56 -23.33 -19.84
CA THR A 31 5.42 -24.14 -18.98
C THR A 31 5.83 -23.32 -17.77
N ILE A 32 5.55 -23.86 -16.58
CA ILE A 32 5.87 -23.26 -15.29
C ILE A 32 6.85 -24.17 -14.56
N ASP A 33 7.82 -23.58 -13.89
CA ASP A 33 8.71 -24.30 -12.98
C ASP A 33 8.97 -23.47 -11.72
N THR A 34 8.33 -23.87 -10.62
CA THR A 34 8.36 -23.17 -9.33
C THR A 34 9.71 -23.25 -8.63
N LEU A 35 10.61 -24.14 -9.06
CA LEU A 35 11.95 -24.31 -8.48
C LEU A 35 13.01 -23.50 -9.22
N ASN A 36 12.69 -22.99 -10.42
CA ASN A 36 13.62 -22.28 -11.29
C ASN A 36 13.27 -20.80 -11.44
N ALA A 37 14.30 -20.00 -11.75
CA ALA A 37 14.22 -18.55 -12.00
C ALA A 37 13.54 -17.73 -10.87
N ARG A 38 13.60 -18.21 -9.62
CA ARG A 38 13.10 -17.50 -8.44
C ARG A 38 13.74 -16.12 -8.32
N GLY A 39 12.92 -15.10 -8.11
CA GLY A 39 13.38 -13.73 -7.86
C GLY A 39 12.28 -12.88 -7.24
N THR A 40 12.66 -11.94 -6.38
CA THR A 40 11.71 -11.05 -5.73
C THR A 40 11.02 -10.14 -6.74
N ILE A 41 9.69 -10.09 -6.68
CA ILE A 41 8.87 -9.09 -7.33
C ILE A 41 8.81 -7.90 -6.38
N SER A 42 9.28 -6.74 -6.82
CA SER A 42 9.16 -5.54 -5.98
C SER A 42 7.68 -5.19 -5.83
N PRO A 43 7.18 -4.98 -4.60
CA PRO A 43 5.80 -4.56 -4.42
C PRO A 43 5.54 -3.19 -5.08
N LEU A 44 6.57 -2.34 -5.22
CA LEU A 44 6.46 -0.97 -5.73
C LEU A 44 6.21 -0.87 -7.25
N ILE A 45 6.07 -1.99 -7.97
CA ILE A 45 5.66 -1.96 -9.38
C ILE A 45 4.14 -1.76 -9.56
N TYR A 46 3.39 -1.85 -8.47
CA TYR A 46 1.94 -1.63 -8.44
C TYR A 46 1.62 -0.21 -7.94
N GLY A 47 2.22 0.79 -8.58
CA GLY A 47 2.09 2.20 -8.21
C GLY A 47 1.39 3.06 -9.27
N THR A 48 1.08 4.30 -8.89
CA THR A 48 0.45 5.30 -9.77
C THR A 48 0.95 6.72 -9.47
N ASN A 49 0.72 7.67 -10.39
CA ASN A 49 0.88 9.11 -10.14
C ASN A 49 -0.44 9.75 -9.66
N GLN A 50 -1.59 9.30 -10.18
CA GLN A 50 -2.93 9.77 -9.83
C GLN A 50 -3.79 8.60 -9.29
N GLN A 51 -4.79 8.87 -8.46
CA GLN A 51 -5.71 7.83 -7.99
C GLN A 51 -6.37 7.11 -9.17
N MET A 52 -6.64 5.84 -8.94
CA MET A 52 -7.37 4.98 -9.84
C MET A 52 -8.87 4.97 -9.47
N GLN A 53 -9.63 3.92 -9.79
CA GLN A 53 -11.09 3.85 -9.58
C GLN A 53 -11.41 3.48 -8.13
N GLY A 54 -10.40 3.04 -7.36
CA GLY A 54 -10.53 2.57 -6.00
C GLY A 54 -10.39 1.05 -5.91
N ASN A 55 -9.98 0.59 -4.72
CA ASN A 55 -9.80 -0.81 -4.39
C ASN A 55 -8.75 -1.56 -5.25
N GLU A 56 -7.82 -0.87 -5.91
CA GLU A 56 -6.71 -1.50 -6.63
C GLU A 56 -5.63 -2.07 -5.69
N ASN A 57 -5.66 -1.75 -4.40
CA ASN A 57 -4.62 -2.15 -3.43
C ASN A 57 -3.21 -1.78 -3.91
N LEU A 58 -3.08 -0.48 -4.24
CA LEU A 58 -1.83 0.15 -4.69
C LEU A 58 -0.77 0.11 -3.59
N THR A 59 0.48 0.23 -3.99
CA THR A 59 1.64 0.08 -3.09
C THR A 59 2.51 1.32 -3.00
N CYS A 60 2.50 2.17 -4.01
CA CYS A 60 3.21 3.44 -4.00
C CYS A 60 2.49 4.49 -4.83
N MET A 61 2.77 5.75 -4.52
CA MET A 61 2.25 6.89 -5.27
C MET A 61 3.34 7.93 -5.44
N ARG A 62 3.37 8.57 -6.62
CA ARG A 62 4.39 9.55 -6.99
C ARG A 62 3.87 10.97 -6.97
N PHE A 63 4.60 11.85 -6.29
CA PHE A 63 4.48 13.31 -6.39
C PHE A 63 5.50 13.81 -7.41
N GLY A 64 5.08 13.93 -8.66
CA GLY A 64 5.97 14.26 -9.78
C GLY A 64 5.24 14.86 -10.98
N GLY A 65 5.88 14.78 -12.14
CA GLY A 65 5.39 15.36 -13.40
C GLY A 65 5.74 16.85 -13.55
N ASN A 66 5.36 17.43 -14.70
CA ASN A 66 5.74 18.78 -15.12
C ASN A 66 5.56 19.86 -14.04
N ARG A 67 4.46 19.81 -13.28
CA ARG A 67 4.16 20.84 -12.26
C ARG A 67 5.23 20.96 -11.17
N VAL A 68 5.94 19.87 -10.85
CA VAL A 68 6.87 19.83 -9.71
C VAL A 68 8.20 20.52 -10.02
N THR A 69 8.63 20.57 -11.28
CA THR A 69 9.84 21.30 -11.73
C THR A 69 9.90 22.73 -11.21
N GLY A 70 8.75 23.42 -11.20
CA GLY A 70 8.61 24.80 -10.71
C GLY A 70 7.94 24.93 -9.35
N TYR A 71 7.74 23.82 -8.62
CA TYR A 71 7.08 23.81 -7.31
C TYR A 71 7.98 24.42 -6.23
N ASN A 72 7.41 25.32 -5.45
CA ASN A 72 8.05 25.96 -4.32
C ASN A 72 7.39 25.48 -3.02
N TRP A 73 8.09 24.65 -2.26
CA TRP A 73 7.56 24.10 -1.00
C TRP A 73 7.28 25.19 0.05
N GLU A 74 7.97 26.33 0.01
CA GLU A 74 7.80 27.38 1.02
C GLU A 74 6.45 28.08 0.95
N ASN A 75 5.87 28.19 -0.25
CA ASN A 75 4.61 28.91 -0.49
C ASN A 75 3.56 28.10 -1.26
N ASN A 76 3.85 26.84 -1.61
CA ASN A 76 3.02 25.92 -2.41
C ASN A 76 2.68 26.38 -3.83
N ALA A 77 3.33 27.42 -4.35
CA ALA A 77 3.18 27.82 -5.75
C ALA A 77 3.87 26.81 -6.67
N SER A 78 3.35 26.64 -7.88
CA SER A 78 3.98 25.86 -8.94
C SER A 78 3.79 26.57 -10.28
N ASN A 79 4.55 26.19 -11.31
CA ASN A 79 4.36 26.71 -12.66
C ASN A 79 3.93 25.60 -13.62
N ALA A 80 2.91 25.87 -14.43
CA ALA A 80 2.37 24.93 -15.41
C ALA A 80 3.28 24.66 -16.62
N GLY A 81 4.30 25.49 -16.85
CA GLY A 81 5.08 25.41 -18.09
C GLY A 81 4.20 25.60 -19.33
N SER A 82 4.54 24.91 -20.42
CA SER A 82 3.77 24.93 -21.66
C SER A 82 2.38 24.32 -21.54
N ASP A 83 2.11 23.51 -20.50
CA ASP A 83 0.82 22.82 -20.35
C ASP A 83 -0.33 23.82 -20.18
N TRP A 84 -0.07 24.95 -19.52
CA TRP A 84 -1.07 26.00 -19.33
C TRP A 84 -0.46 27.40 -19.20
N TYR A 85 -0.21 28.06 -20.34
CA TYR A 85 0.18 29.47 -20.47
C TYR A 85 1.36 29.94 -19.58
N HIS A 86 2.25 29.02 -19.19
CA HIS A 86 3.33 29.27 -18.22
C HIS A 86 2.80 29.91 -16.92
N SER A 87 1.61 29.52 -16.47
CA SER A 87 0.93 30.07 -15.29
C SER A 87 1.60 29.62 -13.99
N SER A 88 1.98 30.58 -13.14
CA SER A 88 2.30 30.31 -11.73
C SER A 88 1.05 30.48 -10.87
N ASP A 89 0.61 29.42 -10.18
CA ASP A 89 -0.71 29.40 -9.54
C ASP A 89 -0.81 28.38 -8.39
N THR A 90 -2.03 28.19 -7.87
CA THR A 90 -2.40 27.27 -6.78
C THR A 90 -2.83 25.88 -7.27
N PHE A 91 -2.58 25.50 -8.52
CA PHE A 91 -3.07 24.22 -9.07
C PHE A 91 -2.71 23.03 -8.19
N MET A 92 -1.47 22.94 -7.72
CA MET A 92 -1.01 21.86 -6.84
C MET A 92 -1.75 21.82 -5.49
N CYS A 93 -2.41 22.90 -5.06
CA CYS A 93 -3.26 22.89 -3.87
C CYS A 93 -4.62 22.24 -4.11
N THR A 94 -5.13 22.28 -5.34
CA THR A 94 -6.49 21.83 -5.69
C THR A 94 -6.51 20.55 -6.52
N SER A 95 -5.42 20.21 -7.21
CA SER A 95 -5.32 19.06 -8.10
C SER A 95 -4.91 17.77 -7.39
N LEU A 96 -4.55 17.84 -6.11
CA LEU A 96 -4.29 16.65 -5.32
C LEU A 96 -5.59 15.89 -5.10
N GLU A 97 -5.43 14.58 -4.97
CA GLU A 97 -6.48 13.63 -4.63
C GLU A 97 -7.21 13.95 -3.32
N ASN A 98 -6.49 14.63 -2.43
CA ASN A 98 -7.05 15.29 -1.26
C ASN A 98 -6.64 16.76 -1.32
N PRO A 99 -7.49 17.69 -1.77
CA PRO A 99 -7.13 19.10 -1.87
C PRO A 99 -6.76 19.72 -0.52
N VAL A 100 -5.82 20.65 -0.53
CA VAL A 100 -5.44 21.42 0.65
C VAL A 100 -6.35 22.65 0.77
N SER A 101 -6.67 23.08 1.99
CA SER A 101 -7.47 24.29 2.19
C SER A 101 -6.78 25.53 1.60
N ASP A 102 -7.56 26.52 1.15
CA ASP A 102 -7.01 27.79 0.66
C ASP A 102 -6.13 28.48 1.71
N TYR A 103 -6.49 28.36 2.99
CA TYR A 103 -5.73 28.89 4.10
C TYR A 103 -4.35 28.23 4.20
N ASP A 104 -4.30 26.89 4.22
CA ASP A 104 -3.03 26.17 4.36
C ASP A 104 -2.17 26.32 3.11
N CYS A 105 -2.78 26.25 1.93
CA CYS A 105 -2.10 26.53 0.66
C CYS A 105 -1.41 27.91 0.68
N ALA A 106 -2.03 28.92 1.29
CA ALA A 106 -1.49 30.27 1.37
C ALA A 106 -0.48 30.50 2.51
N ASN A 107 -0.62 29.80 3.65
CA ASN A 107 0.06 30.17 4.89
C ASN A 107 0.99 29.08 5.47
N VAL A 108 0.93 27.84 4.97
CA VAL A 108 1.66 26.71 5.56
C VAL A 108 2.72 26.20 4.57
N PRO A 109 4.02 26.39 4.88
CA PRO A 109 5.10 25.78 4.12
C PRO A 109 4.96 24.25 4.06
N GLY A 110 5.10 23.71 2.86
CA GLY A 110 4.99 22.29 2.54
C GLY A 110 3.56 21.75 2.63
N ALA A 111 2.51 22.57 2.68
CA ALA A 111 1.15 22.07 2.86
C ALA A 111 0.72 21.02 1.80
N VAL A 112 1.03 21.29 0.52
CA VAL A 112 0.78 20.35 -0.59
C VAL A 112 1.57 19.06 -0.42
N LEU A 113 2.88 19.18 -0.17
CA LEU A 113 3.79 18.08 0.02
C LEU A 113 3.41 17.20 1.23
N ASN A 114 3.20 17.81 2.39
CA ASN A 114 2.79 17.15 3.63
C ASN A 114 1.47 16.40 3.42
N ASN A 115 0.50 17.05 2.80
CA ASN A 115 -0.81 16.46 2.57
C ASN A 115 -0.73 15.26 1.60
N PHE A 116 0.12 15.32 0.57
CA PHE A 116 0.39 14.17 -0.30
C PHE A 116 1.04 13.01 0.48
N ILE A 117 2.06 13.28 1.29
CA ILE A 117 2.75 12.25 2.08
C ILE A 117 1.79 11.63 3.11
N ASP A 118 1.02 12.46 3.83
CA ASP A 118 0.00 12.01 4.79
C ASP A 118 -1.07 11.14 4.08
N TYR A 119 -1.50 11.55 2.89
CA TYR A 119 -2.42 10.78 2.05
C TYR A 119 -1.85 9.39 1.69
N CYS A 120 -0.57 9.30 1.35
CA CYS A 120 0.10 8.03 1.05
C CYS A 120 0.19 7.14 2.29
N ILE A 121 0.75 7.66 3.39
CA ILE A 121 0.96 6.91 4.63
C ILE A 121 -0.35 6.36 5.18
N THR A 122 -1.43 7.17 5.19
CA THR A 122 -2.75 6.74 5.69
C THR A 122 -3.37 5.60 4.89
N ARG A 123 -2.90 5.36 3.66
CA ARG A 123 -3.35 4.28 2.78
C ARG A 123 -2.34 3.14 2.65
N GLY A 124 -1.21 3.22 3.36
CA GLY A 124 -0.13 2.24 3.26
C GLY A 124 0.66 2.33 1.95
N TYR A 125 0.58 3.47 1.25
CA TYR A 125 1.37 3.69 0.04
C TYR A 125 2.75 4.25 0.39
N GLU A 126 3.76 3.80 -0.32
CA GLU A 126 5.08 4.41 -0.33
C GLU A 126 5.05 5.71 -1.15
N PRO A 127 5.37 6.88 -0.56
CA PRO A 127 5.47 8.14 -1.31
C PRO A 127 6.80 8.24 -2.05
N LEU A 128 6.76 8.62 -3.33
CA LEU A 128 7.92 9.02 -4.13
C LEU A 128 7.87 10.54 -4.32
N ILE A 129 8.93 11.26 -3.96
CA ILE A 129 8.93 12.73 -3.93
C ILE A 129 9.90 13.29 -4.97
N THR A 130 9.38 13.99 -5.98
CA THR A 130 10.21 14.79 -6.87
C THR A 130 10.70 16.06 -6.18
N LEU A 131 12.00 16.33 -6.26
CA LEU A 131 12.62 17.59 -5.85
C LEU A 131 12.99 18.40 -7.11
N PRO A 132 12.72 19.72 -7.15
CA PRO A 132 13.09 20.52 -8.30
C PRO A 132 14.63 20.60 -8.46
N MET A 133 15.09 20.86 -9.68
CA MET A 133 16.50 20.87 -10.08
C MET A 133 16.77 21.77 -11.31
N ALA A 134 15.73 22.15 -12.07
CA ALA A 134 15.85 23.00 -13.25
C ALA A 134 16.50 24.38 -12.98
N GLY A 135 16.45 24.85 -11.73
CA GLY A 135 17.24 25.99 -11.23
C GLY A 135 16.41 27.14 -10.64
N TYR A 136 15.11 27.17 -10.89
CA TYR A 136 14.20 28.16 -10.30
C TYR A 136 12.84 27.55 -10.00
N VAL A 137 12.16 28.10 -9.00
CA VAL A 137 10.79 27.73 -8.60
C VAL A 137 9.90 28.96 -8.49
N ALA A 138 8.58 28.79 -8.53
CA ALA A 138 7.64 29.90 -8.56
C ALA A 138 7.75 30.79 -7.30
N ALA A 139 7.92 32.11 -7.48
CA ALA A 139 7.92 33.07 -6.37
C ALA A 139 6.51 33.47 -5.93
N ASP A 140 5.52 33.31 -6.80
CA ASP A 140 4.15 33.79 -6.62
C ASP A 140 3.12 32.90 -7.31
N LYS A 141 1.84 33.24 -7.13
CA LYS A 141 0.67 32.56 -7.72
C LYS A 141 -0.09 33.50 -8.68
N ASN A 142 0.62 34.42 -9.33
CA ASN A 142 0.03 35.55 -10.07
C ASN A 142 -0.28 35.25 -11.54
N GLY A 143 -0.51 33.98 -11.88
CA GLY A 143 -0.86 33.54 -13.23
C GLY A 143 0.31 33.59 -14.22
N ASN A 144 -0.02 33.77 -15.50
CA ASN A 144 0.88 33.66 -16.64
C ASN A 144 2.22 34.40 -16.45
N VAL A 145 3.31 33.73 -16.83
CA VAL A 145 4.66 34.29 -16.87
C VAL A 145 5.04 34.59 -18.32
N LEU A 146 5.22 35.87 -18.62
CA LEU A 146 5.62 36.34 -19.96
C LEU A 146 7.06 35.92 -20.27
N GLU A 147 7.42 35.91 -21.55
CA GLU A 147 8.80 35.63 -21.98
C GLU A 147 9.82 36.61 -21.39
N SER A 148 9.46 37.90 -21.31
CA SER A 148 10.28 38.93 -20.65
C SER A 148 10.40 38.78 -19.13
N GLN A 149 9.65 37.84 -18.54
CA GLN A 149 9.67 37.48 -17.13
C GLN A 149 10.27 36.08 -16.90
N ALA A 150 10.90 35.47 -17.92
CA ALA A 150 11.69 34.25 -17.75
C ALA A 150 12.77 34.45 -16.66
N ALA A 151 13.14 33.37 -16.00
CA ALA A 151 14.11 33.38 -14.91
C ALA A 151 15.50 33.83 -15.42
N PRO A 152 16.23 34.65 -14.64
CA PRO A 152 15.82 35.23 -13.35
C PRO A 152 14.89 36.45 -13.52
N SER A 153 13.81 36.49 -12.75
CA SER A 153 12.91 37.66 -12.62
C SER A 153 12.18 37.62 -11.28
N VAL A 154 11.40 38.67 -10.96
CA VAL A 154 10.59 38.73 -9.73
C VAL A 154 9.54 37.60 -9.62
N ARG A 155 9.28 36.88 -10.71
CA ARG A 155 8.34 35.74 -10.75
C ARG A 155 8.95 34.43 -10.22
N TRP A 156 10.26 34.42 -9.93
CA TRP A 156 11.03 33.21 -9.64
C TRP A 156 11.94 33.38 -8.42
N LYS A 157 12.05 32.31 -7.62
CA LYS A 157 13.10 32.15 -6.60
C LYS A 157 14.20 31.27 -7.16
N THR A 158 15.45 31.58 -6.82
CA THR A 158 16.60 30.76 -7.23
C THR A 158 16.64 29.50 -6.38
N LEU A 159 16.60 28.34 -7.02
CA LEU A 159 16.69 27.07 -6.33
C LEU A 159 18.16 26.71 -6.06
N ILE A 160 18.48 26.39 -4.82
CA ILE A 160 19.82 25.99 -4.38
C ILE A 160 19.72 24.60 -3.74
N SER A 161 20.54 23.65 -4.20
CA SER A 161 20.50 22.28 -3.67
C SER A 161 20.88 22.21 -2.19
N LYS A 162 21.93 22.96 -1.77
CA LYS A 162 22.46 22.94 -0.40
C LYS A 162 22.48 24.33 0.22
N LYS A 163 21.78 24.50 1.35
CA LYS A 163 21.67 25.79 2.06
C LYS A 163 22.99 26.32 2.61
N GLY A 164 23.85 25.42 3.09
CA GLY A 164 25.17 25.79 3.64
C GLY A 164 25.13 26.59 4.95
N SER A 165 23.97 26.69 5.59
CA SER A 165 23.74 27.28 6.91
C SER A 165 22.69 26.47 7.68
N ALA A 166 22.34 26.87 8.90
CA ALA A 166 21.33 26.15 9.68
C ALA A 166 19.95 26.19 9.00
N PHE A 167 19.23 25.06 9.04
CA PHE A 167 17.84 24.98 8.58
C PHE A 167 16.89 25.75 9.52
N SER A 168 15.80 26.25 8.95
CA SER A 168 14.70 26.95 9.62
C SER A 168 13.38 26.30 9.20
N LEU A 169 12.61 25.83 10.19
CA LEU A 169 11.30 25.23 10.00
C LEU A 169 10.31 26.00 10.89
N PRO A 170 9.58 27.01 10.35
CA PRO A 170 9.37 27.31 8.93
C PRO A 170 10.54 28.04 8.23
N PRO A 171 10.63 27.96 6.88
CA PRO A 171 11.67 28.61 6.07
C PRO A 171 11.51 30.14 5.99
N ASP A 172 12.54 30.83 5.50
CA ASP A 172 12.49 32.28 5.24
C ASP A 172 11.86 32.56 3.86
N ILE A 173 10.55 32.80 3.85
CA ILE A 173 9.80 33.08 2.63
C ILE A 173 10.09 34.47 2.00
N SER A 174 10.90 35.31 2.66
CA SER A 174 11.15 36.69 2.25
C SER A 174 12.41 36.88 1.41
N ASP A 175 13.33 35.91 1.44
CA ASP A 175 14.58 35.96 0.67
C ASP A 175 14.34 35.61 -0.81
N ASN A 176 15.38 35.48 -1.65
CA ASN A 176 15.23 35.16 -3.09
C ASN A 176 15.57 33.70 -3.43
N TYR A 177 15.68 32.84 -2.44
CA TYR A 177 16.16 31.48 -2.56
C TYR A 177 15.11 30.48 -2.08
N VAL A 178 15.24 29.25 -2.56
CA VAL A 178 14.56 28.08 -2.00
C VAL A 178 15.62 26.98 -1.92
N TYR A 179 15.65 26.24 -0.82
CA TYR A 179 16.69 25.25 -0.55
C TYR A 179 16.11 23.83 -0.56
N ALA A 180 16.63 22.97 -1.44
CA ALA A 180 16.14 21.60 -1.57
C ALA A 180 16.51 20.70 -0.37
N ASP A 181 17.71 20.87 0.21
CA ASP A 181 18.07 20.17 1.44
C ASP A 181 17.25 20.63 2.65
N GLU A 182 16.81 21.88 2.69
CA GLU A 182 15.87 22.35 3.70
C GLU A 182 14.46 21.76 3.52
N GLU A 183 14.01 21.57 2.28
CA GLU A 183 12.78 20.81 1.96
C GLU A 183 12.88 19.37 2.47
N VAL A 184 14.01 18.69 2.22
CA VAL A 184 14.26 17.34 2.77
C VAL A 184 14.30 17.37 4.29
N ALA A 185 14.92 18.38 4.90
CA ALA A 185 14.95 18.54 6.36
C ALA A 185 13.55 18.77 6.95
N HIS A 186 12.68 19.49 6.24
CA HIS A 186 11.26 19.65 6.60
C HIS A 186 10.53 18.30 6.58
N ILE A 187 10.72 17.49 5.53
CA ILE A 187 10.15 16.13 5.44
C ILE A 187 10.68 15.26 6.59
N VAL A 188 12.00 15.20 6.78
CA VAL A 188 12.63 14.38 7.83
C VAL A 188 12.22 14.82 9.23
N ASN A 189 12.04 16.13 9.46
CA ASN A 189 11.56 16.63 10.74
C ASN A 189 10.15 16.12 11.09
N ARG A 190 9.28 16.01 10.08
CA ARG A 190 7.89 15.58 10.26
C ARG A 190 7.72 14.06 10.25
N TYR A 191 8.42 13.35 9.35
CA TYR A 191 8.20 11.93 9.07
C TYR A 191 9.32 11.01 9.55
N GLY A 192 10.42 11.59 10.04
CA GLY A 192 11.63 10.86 10.38
C GLY A 192 12.52 10.58 9.18
N LEU A 193 13.71 10.04 9.47
CA LEU A 193 14.65 9.57 8.44
C LEU A 193 14.06 8.36 7.71
N SER A 194 14.40 8.18 6.44
CA SER A 194 14.07 7.00 5.62
C SER A 194 14.43 5.69 6.33
N GLY A 195 15.60 5.64 6.97
CA GLY A 195 16.05 4.50 7.77
C GLY A 195 15.22 4.18 9.02
N ALA A 196 14.37 5.12 9.43
CA ALA A 196 13.44 4.99 10.55
C ALA A 196 11.97 4.86 10.08
N GLY A 197 11.73 4.63 8.79
CA GLY A 197 10.39 4.49 8.20
C GLY A 197 9.81 5.78 7.63
N GLY A 198 10.59 6.87 7.53
CA GLY A 198 10.21 8.09 6.81
C GLY A 198 10.25 7.92 5.29
N VAL A 199 10.06 9.02 4.57
CA VAL A 199 10.09 9.05 3.08
C VAL A 199 11.43 8.51 2.57
N ARG A 200 11.40 7.50 1.69
CA ARG A 200 12.62 6.82 1.23
C ARG A 200 13.12 7.29 -0.13
N PHE A 201 12.27 7.86 -0.97
CA PHE A 201 12.56 8.08 -2.39
C PHE A 201 12.48 9.54 -2.78
N TYR A 202 13.56 10.01 -3.41
CA TYR A 202 13.65 11.37 -3.95
C TYR A 202 14.09 11.35 -5.41
N GLU A 203 13.28 11.95 -6.28
CA GLU A 203 13.58 12.09 -7.71
C GLU A 203 14.29 13.41 -8.00
N LEU A 204 15.24 13.33 -8.93
CA LEU A 204 16.02 14.46 -9.42
C LEU A 204 15.24 15.22 -10.52
N ASP A 205 14.22 15.96 -10.11
CA ASP A 205 13.28 16.71 -10.95
C ASP A 205 12.48 15.79 -11.89
N ASN A 206 12.03 16.29 -13.05
CA ASN A 206 11.18 15.61 -13.99
C ASN A 206 11.55 16.00 -15.43
N GLU A 207 11.84 15.02 -16.28
CA GLU A 207 12.02 15.20 -17.72
C GLU A 207 12.98 16.35 -18.07
N GLY A 208 14.18 16.30 -17.49
CA GLY A 208 15.16 17.39 -17.61
C GLY A 208 15.49 17.77 -19.05
N ASP A 209 15.36 16.81 -19.96
CA ASP A 209 15.59 17.01 -21.39
C ASP A 209 14.42 17.65 -22.15
N LEU A 210 13.28 17.87 -21.48
CA LEU A 210 12.18 18.70 -21.95
C LEU A 210 12.10 20.05 -21.22
N TRP A 211 13.04 20.40 -20.34
CA TRP A 211 13.00 21.69 -19.65
C TRP A 211 12.95 22.88 -20.60
N ASN A 212 13.67 22.83 -21.73
CA ASN A 212 13.70 23.90 -22.73
C ASN A 212 12.43 24.01 -23.58
N SER A 213 11.55 23.01 -23.54
CA SER A 213 10.22 23.06 -24.15
C SER A 213 9.15 23.33 -23.11
N THR A 214 9.05 22.47 -22.11
CA THR A 214 8.00 22.49 -21.08
C THR A 214 8.18 23.67 -20.16
N HIS A 215 9.41 23.93 -19.70
CA HIS A 215 9.73 24.97 -18.72
C HIS A 215 10.67 26.04 -19.28
N VAL A 216 10.41 26.49 -20.51
CA VAL A 216 11.21 27.54 -21.20
C VAL A 216 11.32 28.87 -20.40
N ARG A 217 10.44 29.11 -19.41
CA ARG A 217 10.55 30.27 -18.50
C ARG A 217 11.49 30.04 -17.32
N ILE A 218 11.91 28.81 -17.07
CA ILE A 218 12.83 28.40 -15.99
C ILE A 218 14.21 28.10 -16.59
N HIS A 219 14.25 27.23 -17.61
CA HIS A 219 15.48 26.78 -18.25
C HIS A 219 15.28 26.72 -19.78
N PRO A 220 15.58 27.81 -20.51
CA PRO A 220 15.24 27.95 -21.93
C PRO A 220 16.18 27.22 -22.90
N SER A 221 17.37 26.80 -22.46
CA SER A 221 18.35 26.14 -23.32
C SER A 221 18.23 24.62 -23.15
N PRO A 222 18.44 23.80 -24.20
CA PRO A 222 18.51 22.35 -24.00
C PRO A 222 19.50 22.02 -22.89
N VAL A 223 19.10 21.16 -21.94
CA VAL A 223 20.00 20.76 -20.85
C VAL A 223 21.22 20.05 -21.44
N GLY A 224 22.42 20.45 -21.02
CA GLY A 224 23.64 19.76 -21.44
C GLY A 224 23.73 18.35 -20.85
N ALA A 225 24.31 17.40 -21.58
CA ALA A 225 24.63 16.06 -21.09
C ALA A 225 25.47 16.12 -19.80
N TYR A 226 26.49 16.99 -19.73
CA TYR A 226 27.27 17.17 -18.51
C TYR A 226 26.53 17.97 -17.43
N GLU A 227 25.72 18.95 -17.84
CA GLU A 227 24.93 19.78 -16.92
C GLU A 227 23.95 18.92 -16.11
N TRP A 228 23.23 18.02 -16.78
CA TRP A 228 22.18 17.20 -16.15
C TRP A 228 22.75 16.29 -15.06
N VAL A 229 23.88 15.60 -15.35
CA VAL A 229 24.64 14.83 -14.37
C VAL A 229 25.08 15.71 -13.20
N THR A 230 25.66 16.88 -13.48
CA THR A 230 26.28 17.72 -12.46
C THR A 230 25.25 18.26 -11.48
N ARG A 231 24.10 18.74 -11.98
CA ARG A 231 22.98 19.19 -11.14
C ARG A 231 22.43 18.03 -10.32
N GLY A 232 22.21 16.87 -10.95
CA GLY A 232 21.73 15.66 -10.28
C GLY A 232 22.63 15.22 -9.13
N ALA A 233 23.94 15.16 -9.37
CA ALA A 233 24.91 14.81 -8.33
C ALA A 233 24.97 15.85 -7.20
N GLN A 234 24.80 17.14 -7.48
CA GLN A 234 24.75 18.19 -6.45
C GLN A 234 23.51 18.05 -5.56
N LEU A 235 22.34 17.84 -6.16
CA LEU A 235 21.09 17.61 -5.42
C LEU A 235 21.15 16.31 -4.62
N ALA A 236 21.60 15.21 -5.22
CA ALA A 236 21.75 13.91 -4.54
C ALA A 236 22.65 14.00 -3.30
N LYS A 237 23.77 14.73 -3.37
CA LYS A 237 24.65 14.99 -2.22
C LYS A 237 23.94 15.76 -1.13
N ALA A 238 23.20 16.81 -1.50
CA ALA A 238 22.48 17.64 -0.55
C ALA A 238 21.38 16.86 0.18
N VAL A 239 20.63 16.01 -0.53
CA VAL A 239 19.66 15.08 0.07
C VAL A 239 20.37 14.12 1.04
N LYS A 240 21.47 13.48 0.63
CA LYS A 240 22.19 12.51 1.48
C LYS A 240 22.95 13.13 2.65
N ASP A 241 23.16 14.44 2.65
CA ASP A 241 23.68 15.17 3.80
C ASP A 241 22.62 15.32 4.90
N VAL A 242 21.33 15.29 4.54
CA VAL A 242 20.19 15.33 5.48
C VAL A 242 19.74 13.91 5.83
N ASP A 243 19.55 13.05 4.84
CA ASP A 243 19.17 11.66 5.00
C ASP A 243 20.11 10.71 4.24
N PRO A 244 21.12 10.14 4.92
CA PRO A 244 22.10 9.26 4.28
C PRO A 244 21.53 7.96 3.68
N GLN A 245 20.33 7.52 4.11
CA GLN A 245 19.72 6.27 3.66
C GLN A 245 18.65 6.47 2.57
N ALA A 246 18.30 7.72 2.26
CA ALA A 246 17.39 8.05 1.17
C ALA A 246 17.91 7.51 -0.17
N GLN A 247 17.00 6.97 -0.98
CA GLN A 247 17.28 6.45 -2.31
C GLN A 247 17.00 7.53 -3.37
N ILE A 248 18.02 7.81 -4.17
CA ILE A 248 17.98 8.82 -5.22
C ILE A 248 17.56 8.18 -6.54
N MET A 249 16.55 8.77 -7.17
CA MET A 249 15.97 8.36 -8.45
C MET A 249 16.30 9.39 -9.52
N GLY A 250 16.80 8.95 -10.68
CA GLY A 250 17.10 9.88 -11.76
C GLY A 250 17.65 9.21 -13.02
N PRO A 251 17.78 9.96 -14.12
CA PRO A 251 17.50 11.39 -14.23
C PRO A 251 16.05 11.74 -14.57
N VAL A 252 15.14 10.75 -14.59
CA VAL A 252 13.72 10.90 -14.93
C VAL A 252 13.55 11.28 -16.41
N PHE A 253 14.00 10.36 -17.28
CA PHE A 253 13.93 10.49 -18.75
C PHE A 253 12.48 10.59 -19.27
N PHE A 254 12.12 11.50 -20.19
CA PHE A 254 10.73 11.54 -20.72
C PHE A 254 10.34 10.32 -21.58
N GLY A 255 11.32 9.62 -22.13
CA GLY A 255 11.07 8.52 -23.06
C GLY A 255 12.30 8.04 -23.80
N ILE A 256 12.17 7.04 -24.66
CA ILE A 256 13.32 6.39 -25.30
C ILE A 256 14.24 7.33 -26.09
N TRP A 257 13.69 8.40 -26.67
CA TRP A 257 14.47 9.40 -27.39
C TRP A 257 15.44 10.15 -26.48
N SER A 258 15.01 10.47 -25.26
CA SER A 258 15.87 11.09 -24.24
C SER A 258 17.07 10.21 -23.87
N MET A 259 16.95 8.90 -24.04
CA MET A 259 17.97 7.93 -23.70
C MET A 259 19.02 7.79 -24.81
N MET A 260 18.78 8.37 -25.99
CA MET A 260 19.67 8.26 -27.16
C MET A 260 20.77 9.32 -27.19
N SER A 261 20.44 10.58 -26.90
CA SER A 261 21.38 11.71 -27.00
C SER A 261 20.86 12.91 -26.21
N GLN A 262 21.74 13.72 -25.61
CA GLN A 262 21.32 14.88 -24.80
C GLN A 262 22.19 16.12 -24.89
N GLY A 263 21.54 17.26 -25.13
CA GLY A 263 22.20 18.56 -25.20
C GLY A 263 23.13 18.74 -26.40
N ASP A 264 23.50 20.00 -26.66
CA ASP A 264 24.42 20.36 -27.75
C ASP A 264 25.86 19.84 -27.50
N ASP A 265 26.19 19.54 -26.24
CA ASP A 265 27.49 19.01 -25.84
C ASP A 265 27.63 17.49 -26.06
N TRP A 266 26.55 16.77 -26.41
CA TRP A 266 26.55 15.29 -26.50
C TRP A 266 27.70 14.74 -27.33
N ASP A 267 27.88 15.22 -28.56
CA ASP A 267 28.90 14.72 -29.47
C ASP A 267 30.34 14.95 -28.94
N SER A 268 30.52 15.95 -28.08
CA SER A 268 31.80 16.23 -27.45
C SER A 268 32.07 15.39 -26.19
N VAL A 269 31.02 15.00 -25.45
CA VAL A 269 31.16 14.32 -24.15
C VAL A 269 30.88 12.81 -24.20
N ARG A 270 30.15 12.32 -25.22
CA ARG A 270 29.69 10.92 -25.31
C ARG A 270 30.80 9.88 -25.28
N GLY A 271 32.01 10.23 -25.69
CA GLY A 271 33.11 9.29 -25.84
C GLY A 271 32.72 8.12 -26.76
N THR A 272 32.88 6.88 -26.27
CA THR A 272 32.51 5.66 -27.01
C THR A 272 31.06 5.23 -26.81
N ASN A 273 30.27 5.96 -26.02
CA ASN A 273 28.89 5.57 -25.74
C ASN A 273 28.01 5.71 -26.99
N THR A 274 27.22 4.68 -27.28
CA THR A 274 26.32 4.63 -28.44
C THR A 274 24.97 5.32 -28.19
N TRP A 275 24.64 5.53 -26.92
CA TRP A 275 23.43 6.15 -26.40
C TRP A 275 23.71 6.74 -25.01
N TYR A 276 22.83 7.58 -24.49
CA TYR A 276 23.09 8.42 -23.31
C TYR A 276 23.09 7.67 -21.98
N VAL A 277 22.29 6.59 -21.84
CA VAL A 277 22.14 5.87 -20.55
C VAL A 277 23.48 5.37 -19.96
N PRO A 278 24.37 4.67 -20.71
CA PRO A 278 25.69 4.31 -20.21
C PRO A 278 26.53 5.50 -19.76
N TYR A 279 26.49 6.62 -20.48
CA TYR A 279 27.22 7.84 -20.10
C TYR A 279 26.71 8.38 -18.77
N TYR A 280 25.39 8.53 -18.60
CA TYR A 280 24.80 9.01 -17.34
C TYR A 280 25.21 8.12 -16.15
N LEU A 281 25.12 6.80 -16.32
CA LEU A 281 25.53 5.83 -15.30
C LEU A 281 27.03 5.94 -14.96
N GLN A 282 27.91 6.02 -15.96
CA GLN A 282 29.36 6.20 -15.76
C GLN A 282 29.65 7.50 -15.00
N GLN A 283 28.99 8.59 -15.36
CA GLN A 283 29.24 9.87 -14.74
C GLN A 283 28.68 9.95 -13.30
N MET A 284 27.49 9.41 -13.03
CA MET A 284 26.94 9.32 -11.67
C MET A 284 27.75 8.36 -10.79
N LYS A 285 28.28 7.26 -11.35
CA LYS A 285 29.25 6.37 -10.70
C LYS A 285 30.51 7.15 -10.31
N ALA A 286 31.08 7.92 -11.24
CA ALA A 286 32.28 8.72 -10.96
C ALA A 286 32.03 9.78 -9.86
N GLN A 287 30.87 10.46 -9.89
CA GLN A 287 30.47 11.39 -8.84
C GLN A 287 30.27 10.70 -7.49
N SER A 288 29.74 9.47 -7.49
CA SER A 288 29.57 8.65 -6.29
C SER A 288 30.89 8.20 -5.69
N ASP A 289 31.82 7.73 -6.53
CA ASP A 289 33.15 7.31 -6.11
C ASP A 289 33.94 8.49 -5.50
N ALA A 290 33.79 9.69 -6.07
CA ALA A 290 34.41 10.90 -5.55
C ALA A 290 33.82 11.38 -4.21
N ASP A 291 32.52 11.16 -3.99
CA ASP A 291 31.82 11.52 -2.75
C ASP A 291 31.99 10.47 -1.64
N GLY A 292 32.23 9.21 -2.00
CA GLY A 292 32.29 8.08 -1.07
C GLY A 292 30.92 7.50 -0.71
N ARG A 293 29.83 8.05 -1.25
CA ARG A 293 28.45 7.55 -1.13
C ARG A 293 27.88 7.27 -2.52
N ARG A 294 26.98 6.29 -2.63
CA ARG A 294 26.18 6.11 -3.85
C ARG A 294 25.26 7.31 -4.02
N LEU A 295 25.28 7.98 -5.18
CA LEU A 295 24.46 9.17 -5.50
C LEU A 295 23.35 8.91 -6.52
N LEU A 296 23.25 7.67 -7.01
CA LEU A 296 22.14 7.19 -7.84
C LEU A 296 21.79 5.78 -7.37
N ASP A 297 20.60 5.62 -6.80
CA ASP A 297 20.13 4.34 -6.28
C ASP A 297 19.22 3.64 -7.30
N VAL A 298 18.45 4.43 -8.06
CA VAL A 298 17.50 3.94 -9.06
C VAL A 298 17.63 4.77 -10.33
N LEU A 299 17.90 4.10 -11.47
CA LEU A 299 17.83 4.71 -12.78
C LEU A 299 16.37 4.80 -13.19
N ASP A 300 15.91 6.00 -13.49
CA ASP A 300 14.49 6.28 -13.68
C ASP A 300 14.14 6.72 -15.10
N ILE A 301 13.10 6.10 -15.67
CA ILE A 301 12.60 6.33 -17.03
C ILE A 301 11.09 6.54 -17.04
N HIS A 302 10.62 7.41 -17.94
CA HIS A 302 9.23 7.39 -18.40
C HIS A 302 9.13 6.52 -19.66
N TYR A 303 7.99 5.84 -19.82
CA TYR A 303 7.70 4.95 -20.94
C TYR A 303 6.27 5.11 -21.43
N TYR A 304 6.08 6.04 -22.36
CA TYR A 304 4.87 6.11 -23.17
C TYR A 304 5.12 5.37 -24.49
N SER A 305 4.38 4.30 -24.76
CA SER A 305 4.61 3.53 -25.99
C SER A 305 4.48 4.40 -27.24
N GLU A 306 5.47 4.35 -28.13
CA GLU A 306 5.47 5.06 -29.42
C GLU A 306 4.74 4.26 -30.51
N ALA A 307 4.29 3.04 -30.21
CA ALA A 307 3.58 2.18 -31.15
C ALA A 307 2.39 2.90 -31.80
N ARG A 308 2.32 2.79 -33.11
CA ARG A 308 1.22 3.29 -33.95
C ARG A 308 0.38 2.14 -34.46
N GLU A 309 -0.75 2.48 -35.07
CA GLU A 309 -1.63 1.51 -35.71
C GLU A 309 -0.86 0.57 -36.66
N GLY A 310 -1.13 -0.73 -36.55
CA GLY A 310 -0.50 -1.76 -37.38
C GLY A 310 0.74 -2.39 -36.74
N LEU A 311 1.22 -3.47 -37.36
CA LEU A 311 2.42 -4.20 -36.93
C LEU A 311 3.54 -4.01 -37.95
N TYR A 312 4.79 -4.05 -37.47
CA TYR A 312 5.97 -3.96 -38.31
C TYR A 312 6.29 -5.29 -39.02
N PRO A 313 6.86 -5.27 -40.25
CA PRO A 313 6.89 -4.20 -41.26
C PRO A 313 5.62 -4.14 -42.13
N PRO A 314 5.35 -3.01 -42.84
CA PRO A 314 6.18 -1.80 -42.99
C PRO A 314 6.04 -0.77 -41.85
N PHE A 315 7.04 0.10 -41.69
CA PHE A 315 6.89 1.30 -40.88
C PHE A 315 5.96 2.29 -41.60
N ASP A 316 4.87 2.65 -40.96
CA ASP A 316 3.88 3.59 -41.50
C ASP A 316 3.68 4.78 -40.54
N TYR A 317 3.80 5.98 -41.10
CA TYR A 317 3.62 7.26 -40.41
C TYR A 317 2.61 8.15 -41.16
N ASN A 318 1.77 7.55 -42.00
CA ASN A 318 0.80 8.25 -42.82
C ASN A 318 -0.17 9.07 -41.95
N ASN A 319 -0.65 10.17 -42.54
CA ASN A 319 -1.57 11.09 -41.88
C ASN A 319 -2.91 10.38 -41.62
N GLY A 320 -3.22 10.10 -40.35
CA GLY A 320 -4.44 9.40 -39.92
C GLY A 320 -4.20 8.22 -38.97
N GLN A 321 -2.99 7.65 -38.91
CA GLN A 321 -2.64 6.64 -37.91
C GLN A 321 -2.29 7.29 -36.58
N CYS A 322 -3.06 6.97 -35.55
CA CYS A 322 -2.80 7.44 -34.19
C CYS A 322 -1.70 6.63 -33.49
N ARG A 323 -1.04 7.26 -32.52
CA ARG A 323 -0.18 6.58 -31.53
C ARG A 323 -1.08 5.97 -30.46
N ILE A 324 -0.80 4.75 -30.00
CA ILE A 324 -1.72 4.02 -29.10
C ILE A 324 -1.97 4.71 -27.75
N THR A 325 -1.11 5.64 -27.34
CA THR A 325 -1.26 6.47 -26.13
C THR A 325 -2.11 7.72 -26.34
N GLU A 326 -2.47 8.07 -27.58
CA GLU A 326 -3.39 9.16 -27.89
C GLU A 326 -4.84 8.76 -27.56
N SER A 327 -5.60 9.71 -26.99
CA SER A 327 -7.01 9.48 -26.65
C SER A 327 -7.82 9.14 -27.90
N GLY A 328 -8.74 8.17 -27.77
CA GLY A 328 -9.60 7.73 -28.87
C GLY A 328 -8.95 6.79 -29.89
N CYS A 329 -7.67 6.43 -29.73
CA CYS A 329 -6.94 5.55 -30.64
C CYS A 329 -7.37 4.07 -30.49
N ASN A 330 -8.53 3.69 -31.04
CA ASN A 330 -9.16 2.37 -30.81
C ASN A 330 -9.61 1.65 -32.09
N SER A 331 -8.98 1.93 -33.24
CA SER A 331 -9.15 1.10 -34.44
C SER A 331 -8.73 -0.36 -34.18
N ALA A 332 -9.11 -1.28 -35.06
CA ALA A 332 -8.71 -2.69 -34.93
C ALA A 332 -7.17 -2.83 -34.96
N GLU A 333 -6.51 -2.03 -35.80
CA GLU A 333 -5.07 -1.94 -35.94
C GLU A 333 -4.39 -1.31 -34.71
N ALA A 334 -5.00 -0.28 -34.10
CA ALA A 334 -4.54 0.29 -32.83
C ALA A 334 -4.67 -0.71 -31.67
N ILE A 335 -5.78 -1.43 -31.60
CA ILE A 335 -6.01 -2.49 -30.60
C ILE A 335 -4.93 -3.57 -30.72
N GLN A 336 -4.64 -4.04 -31.94
CA GLN A 336 -3.59 -5.03 -32.15
C GLN A 336 -2.20 -4.48 -31.80
N ALA A 337 -1.87 -3.25 -32.21
CA ALA A 337 -0.62 -2.61 -31.83
C ALA A 337 -0.48 -2.49 -30.30
N ARG A 338 -1.54 -2.08 -29.59
CA ARG A 338 -1.56 -1.94 -28.13
C ARG A 338 -1.34 -3.26 -27.41
N LEU A 339 -1.98 -4.34 -27.87
CA LEU A 339 -1.80 -5.67 -27.29
C LEU A 339 -0.36 -6.21 -27.48
N GLN A 340 0.35 -5.76 -28.51
CA GLN A 340 1.72 -6.18 -28.77
C GLN A 340 2.78 -5.25 -28.15
N ALA A 341 2.46 -3.96 -27.97
CA ALA A 341 3.40 -2.94 -27.50
C ALA A 341 4.18 -3.26 -26.21
N PRO A 342 3.60 -3.95 -25.19
CA PRO A 342 4.38 -4.35 -24.00
C PRO A 342 5.59 -5.22 -24.34
N ARG A 343 5.62 -5.92 -25.48
CA ARG A 343 6.78 -6.70 -25.93
C ARG A 343 8.01 -5.83 -26.18
N SER A 344 7.87 -4.54 -26.52
CA SER A 344 9.00 -3.60 -26.64
C SER A 344 9.77 -3.43 -25.32
N LEU A 345 9.17 -3.79 -24.19
CA LEU A 345 9.83 -3.78 -22.89
C LEU A 345 10.86 -4.89 -22.73
N TRP A 346 10.69 -6.05 -23.38
CA TRP A 346 11.49 -7.25 -23.07
C TRP A 346 11.84 -8.18 -24.24
N ASP A 347 11.03 -8.23 -25.29
CA ASP A 347 11.11 -9.23 -26.35
C ASP A 347 12.05 -8.78 -27.48
N PRO A 348 13.23 -9.41 -27.65
CA PRO A 348 14.15 -9.05 -28.72
C PRO A 348 13.66 -9.44 -30.12
N ALA A 349 12.61 -10.26 -30.23
CA ALA A 349 12.01 -10.64 -31.50
C ALA A 349 10.87 -9.69 -31.93
N TYR A 350 10.52 -8.69 -31.10
CA TYR A 350 9.50 -7.70 -31.41
C TYR A 350 10.10 -6.34 -31.74
N ILE A 351 9.62 -5.75 -32.82
CA ILE A 351 9.86 -4.36 -33.18
C ILE A 351 8.48 -3.75 -33.41
N GLU A 352 8.13 -2.71 -32.66
CA GLU A 352 6.87 -2.00 -32.82
C GLU A 352 6.84 -1.16 -34.11
N ASN A 353 5.63 -0.95 -34.66
CA ASN A 353 5.44 0.02 -35.73
C ASN A 353 5.51 1.45 -35.15
N SER A 354 6.72 1.98 -35.01
CA SER A 354 6.94 3.34 -34.50
C SER A 354 8.26 3.92 -34.97
N SER A 355 8.49 5.21 -34.72
CA SER A 355 9.79 5.83 -34.95
C SER A 355 10.84 5.28 -33.98
N ALA A 356 10.46 4.90 -32.76
CA ALA A 356 11.34 4.22 -31.82
C ALA A 356 11.76 2.84 -32.33
N GLY A 357 10.81 2.03 -32.82
CA GLY A 357 11.09 0.74 -33.44
C GLY A 357 12.02 0.84 -34.66
N GLN A 358 11.89 1.92 -35.45
CA GLN A 358 12.71 2.15 -36.63
C GLN A 358 14.14 2.63 -36.29
N TRP A 359 14.29 3.55 -35.35
CA TRP A 359 15.54 4.31 -35.16
C TRP A 359 16.25 4.06 -33.83
N CYS A 360 15.56 3.48 -32.83
CA CYS A 360 16.09 3.27 -31.48
C CYS A 360 16.38 1.80 -31.17
N GLY A 361 16.63 0.95 -32.19
CA GLY A 361 16.85 -0.50 -32.00
C GLY A 361 18.04 -0.86 -31.08
N THR A 362 18.99 0.05 -30.87
CA THR A 362 20.08 -0.11 -29.87
C THR A 362 19.55 -0.11 -28.43
N ALA A 363 18.44 0.59 -28.19
CA ALA A 363 17.79 0.76 -26.89
C ALA A 363 16.59 -0.18 -26.68
N LEU A 364 16.26 -1.05 -27.65
CA LEU A 364 15.15 -2.00 -27.56
C LEU A 364 15.66 -3.46 -27.54
N PRO A 365 14.98 -4.38 -26.82
CA PRO A 365 13.91 -4.11 -25.85
C PRO A 365 14.44 -3.38 -24.61
N ILE A 366 13.68 -2.43 -24.08
CA ILE A 366 14.22 -1.39 -23.20
C ILE A 366 14.73 -1.91 -21.84
N ILE A 367 13.99 -2.79 -21.15
CA ILE A 367 14.39 -3.24 -19.80
C ILE A 367 15.70 -4.05 -19.84
N PRO A 368 15.87 -5.07 -20.70
CA PRO A 368 17.14 -5.80 -20.79
C PRO A 368 18.32 -4.92 -21.21
N LYS A 369 18.11 -3.92 -22.09
CA LYS A 369 19.17 -3.00 -22.53
C LYS A 369 19.62 -2.06 -21.43
N VAL A 370 18.67 -1.54 -20.65
CA VAL A 370 18.95 -0.72 -19.48
C VAL A 370 19.65 -1.53 -18.38
N GLN A 371 19.16 -2.74 -18.08
CA GLN A 371 19.79 -3.62 -17.09
C GLN A 371 21.24 -3.93 -17.47
N ALA A 372 21.51 -4.27 -18.74
CA ALA A 372 22.88 -4.51 -19.20
C ALA A 372 23.78 -3.27 -19.08
N ALA A 373 23.23 -2.06 -19.31
CA ALA A 373 23.96 -0.82 -19.10
C ALA A 373 24.27 -0.59 -17.61
N ILE A 374 23.32 -0.87 -16.71
CA ILE A 374 23.52 -0.82 -15.25
C ILE A 374 24.62 -1.79 -14.82
N ASP A 375 24.52 -3.06 -15.20
CA ASP A 375 25.45 -4.13 -14.80
C ASP A 375 26.89 -3.84 -15.23
N THR A 376 27.05 -3.06 -16.31
CA THR A 376 28.36 -2.67 -16.82
C THR A 376 28.89 -1.39 -16.17
N ASN A 377 28.04 -0.37 -16.01
CA ASN A 377 28.48 0.99 -15.75
C ASN A 377 28.25 1.46 -14.31
N PHE A 378 27.22 0.96 -13.63
CA PHE A 378 26.96 1.25 -12.23
C PHE A 378 26.24 0.06 -11.53
N PRO A 379 26.94 -1.06 -11.31
CA PRO A 379 26.33 -2.29 -10.77
C PRO A 379 25.58 -2.03 -9.45
N GLY A 380 24.40 -2.62 -9.30
CA GLY A 380 23.55 -2.48 -8.12
C GLY A 380 22.60 -1.28 -8.14
N THR A 381 22.65 -0.41 -9.16
CA THR A 381 21.56 0.53 -9.45
C THR A 381 20.30 -0.25 -9.83
N LYS A 382 19.12 0.22 -9.42
CA LYS A 382 17.82 -0.39 -9.76
C LYS A 382 17.18 0.30 -10.97
N ILE A 383 16.06 -0.22 -11.47
CA ILE A 383 15.28 0.40 -12.56
C ILE A 383 13.93 0.86 -12.03
N ALA A 384 13.54 2.09 -12.33
CA ALA A 384 12.17 2.57 -12.14
C ALA A 384 11.54 3.00 -13.48
N VAL A 385 10.22 2.85 -13.57
CA VAL A 385 9.39 3.36 -14.66
C VAL A 385 8.33 4.30 -14.07
N THR A 386 8.71 5.54 -13.76
CA THR A 386 7.89 6.44 -12.92
C THR A 386 6.76 7.17 -13.64
N GLU A 387 6.74 7.10 -14.96
CA GLU A 387 5.52 7.31 -15.74
C GLU A 387 5.47 6.28 -16.85
N PHE A 388 4.32 5.65 -17.05
CA PHE A 388 4.11 4.82 -18.23
C PHE A 388 2.66 4.76 -18.65
N GLY A 389 2.46 4.45 -19.93
CA GLY A 389 1.13 4.30 -20.51
C GLY A 389 1.13 3.58 -21.85
N PHE A 390 0.04 2.83 -22.08
CA PHE A 390 -0.26 2.14 -23.35
C PHE A 390 -1.59 2.64 -23.97
N GLY A 391 -2.25 3.63 -23.34
CA GLY A 391 -3.57 4.15 -23.71
C GLY A 391 -4.71 3.15 -23.56
N GLY A 392 -5.90 3.52 -24.03
CA GLY A 392 -7.05 2.64 -24.14
C GLY A 392 -7.64 2.21 -22.79
N GLY A 393 -7.63 3.06 -21.76
CA GLY A 393 -8.01 2.67 -20.40
C GLY A 393 -9.47 2.25 -20.22
N ASN A 394 -10.34 2.68 -21.12
CA ASN A 394 -11.74 2.24 -21.19
C ASN A 394 -11.97 1.15 -22.26
N ASN A 395 -10.90 0.53 -22.76
CA ASN A 395 -10.94 -0.56 -23.73
C ASN A 395 -10.20 -1.79 -23.18
N PHE A 396 -10.68 -3.00 -23.49
CA PHE A 396 -10.04 -4.24 -23.04
C PHE A 396 -8.55 -4.33 -23.42
N SER A 397 -8.17 -3.74 -24.56
CA SER A 397 -6.78 -3.76 -25.02
C SER A 397 -5.86 -2.98 -24.09
N GLY A 398 -6.34 -1.90 -23.47
CA GLY A 398 -5.59 -1.16 -22.45
C GLY A 398 -5.42 -1.96 -21.17
N GLY A 399 -6.47 -2.65 -20.70
CA GLY A 399 -6.38 -3.53 -19.53
C GLY A 399 -5.44 -4.71 -19.74
N ILE A 400 -5.51 -5.38 -20.90
CA ILE A 400 -4.62 -6.50 -21.21
C ILE A 400 -3.18 -6.03 -21.37
N ALA A 401 -2.93 -4.90 -22.05
CA ALA A 401 -1.59 -4.35 -22.18
C ALA A 401 -1.00 -3.93 -20.82
N MET A 402 -1.83 -3.36 -19.93
CA MET A 402 -1.44 -3.02 -18.57
C MET A 402 -1.11 -4.26 -17.74
N ALA A 403 -1.94 -5.31 -17.80
CA ALA A 403 -1.67 -6.57 -17.11
C ALA A 403 -0.38 -7.23 -17.63
N ASP A 404 -0.11 -7.14 -18.94
CA ASP A 404 1.13 -7.64 -19.54
C ASP A 404 2.33 -6.85 -19.00
N ALA A 405 2.25 -5.51 -18.96
CA ALA A 405 3.30 -4.64 -18.43
C ALA A 405 3.61 -4.93 -16.95
N LEU A 406 2.60 -5.08 -16.09
CA LEU A 406 2.78 -5.43 -14.67
C LEU A 406 3.49 -6.79 -14.51
N GLY A 407 3.09 -7.79 -15.29
CA GLY A 407 3.76 -9.09 -15.33
C GLY A 407 5.23 -8.99 -15.80
N ILE A 408 5.50 -8.18 -16.82
CA ILE A 408 6.84 -7.91 -17.33
C ILE A 408 7.71 -7.25 -16.26
N PHE A 409 7.19 -6.22 -15.58
CA PHE A 409 7.93 -5.51 -14.53
C PHE A 409 8.35 -6.47 -13.41
N GLY A 410 7.44 -7.33 -12.94
CA GLY A 410 7.77 -8.37 -11.96
C GLY A 410 8.76 -9.40 -12.50
N LYS A 411 8.58 -9.87 -13.74
CA LYS A 411 9.45 -10.88 -14.37
C LYS A 411 10.89 -10.39 -14.58
N TYR A 412 11.05 -9.13 -14.97
CA TYR A 412 12.33 -8.52 -15.35
C TYR A 412 12.97 -7.67 -14.24
N GLY A 413 12.41 -7.66 -13.03
CA GLY A 413 13.05 -7.06 -11.86
C GLY A 413 13.04 -5.53 -11.86
N VAL A 414 12.01 -4.92 -12.49
CA VAL A 414 11.76 -3.48 -12.30
C VAL A 414 11.46 -3.25 -10.83
N TYR A 415 12.06 -2.21 -10.26
CA TYR A 415 11.96 -1.92 -8.84
C TYR A 415 10.74 -1.09 -8.50
N ILE A 416 10.44 -0.07 -9.29
CA ILE A 416 9.31 0.85 -9.06
C ILE A 416 8.62 1.08 -10.41
N ALA A 417 7.30 1.12 -10.43
CA ALA A 417 6.56 1.56 -11.60
C ALA A 417 5.31 2.33 -11.18
N THR A 418 5.12 3.51 -11.74
CA THR A 418 3.96 4.37 -11.44
C THR A 418 3.28 4.77 -12.75
N MET A 419 2.06 4.27 -12.95
CA MET A 419 1.28 4.59 -14.15
C MET A 419 0.92 6.08 -14.19
N TRP A 420 0.85 6.66 -15.37
CA TRP A 420 0.33 8.01 -15.58
C TRP A 420 -1.01 7.99 -16.33
N ASN A 421 -1.93 8.88 -15.92
CA ASN A 421 -3.26 9.01 -16.52
C ASN A 421 -3.23 9.80 -17.85
N THR A 422 -2.81 9.19 -18.96
CA THR A 422 -2.98 9.79 -20.31
C THR A 422 -4.35 9.52 -20.93
N ASP A 423 -4.94 8.35 -20.62
CA ASP A 423 -6.26 7.87 -21.06
C ASP A 423 -6.72 6.77 -20.09
N TYR A 424 -6.70 7.09 -18.80
CA TYR A 424 -7.06 6.17 -17.72
C TYR A 424 -8.52 5.70 -17.83
N GLY A 425 -8.77 4.46 -17.38
CA GLY A 425 -10.13 3.94 -17.31
C GLY A 425 -10.27 2.62 -16.58
N LEU A 426 -11.49 2.09 -16.61
CA LEU A 426 -11.91 0.92 -15.83
C LEU A 426 -11.05 -0.33 -16.11
N PHE A 427 -10.58 -0.50 -17.35
CA PHE A 427 -9.76 -1.67 -17.71
C PHE A 427 -8.33 -1.58 -17.17
N HIS A 428 -7.76 -0.38 -17.00
CA HIS A 428 -6.47 -0.25 -16.31
C HIS A 428 -6.62 -0.59 -14.83
N SER A 429 -7.69 -0.13 -14.16
CA SER A 429 -8.01 -0.54 -12.79
C SER A 429 -8.18 -2.06 -12.66
N ALA A 430 -8.90 -2.68 -13.60
CA ALA A 430 -9.06 -4.13 -13.66
C ALA A 430 -7.72 -4.87 -13.71
N ALA A 431 -6.75 -4.37 -14.49
CA ALA A 431 -5.42 -4.96 -14.56
C ALA A 431 -4.71 -4.94 -13.20
N TYR A 432 -4.75 -3.83 -12.47
CA TYR A 432 -4.17 -3.75 -11.12
C TYR A 432 -4.89 -4.68 -10.14
N LYS A 433 -6.23 -4.67 -10.13
CA LYS A 433 -7.04 -5.56 -9.28
C LYS A 433 -6.75 -7.02 -9.58
N LEU A 434 -6.52 -7.41 -10.83
CA LEU A 434 -6.16 -8.78 -11.17
C LEU A 434 -4.87 -9.25 -10.46
N PHE A 435 -3.91 -8.35 -10.19
CA PHE A 435 -2.69 -8.65 -9.45
C PHE A 435 -2.80 -8.39 -7.94
N ARG A 436 -3.67 -7.51 -7.49
CA ARG A 436 -3.61 -6.92 -6.13
C ARG A 436 -4.90 -7.02 -5.32
N ASN A 437 -6.01 -7.34 -5.96
CA ASN A 437 -7.32 -7.48 -5.34
C ASN A 437 -8.26 -8.28 -6.24
N TYR A 438 -7.86 -9.50 -6.61
CA TYR A 438 -8.56 -10.27 -7.65
C TYR A 438 -9.87 -10.88 -7.15
N ASP A 439 -10.03 -11.02 -5.84
CA ASP A 439 -11.18 -11.60 -5.16
C ASP A 439 -12.08 -10.56 -4.47
N GLY A 440 -11.66 -9.29 -4.45
CA GLY A 440 -12.35 -8.22 -3.71
C GLY A 440 -11.97 -8.15 -2.23
N ALA A 441 -11.12 -9.04 -1.73
CA ALA A 441 -10.65 -9.10 -0.34
C ALA A 441 -9.17 -8.71 -0.18
N ASN A 442 -8.60 -8.03 -1.18
CA ASN A 442 -7.19 -7.63 -1.29
C ASN A 442 -6.20 -8.79 -1.34
N SER A 443 -6.62 -9.99 -1.76
CA SER A 443 -5.67 -11.06 -2.07
C SER A 443 -4.82 -10.68 -3.28
N THR A 444 -3.55 -11.08 -3.25
CA THR A 444 -2.53 -10.58 -4.17
C THR A 444 -1.86 -11.71 -4.92
N TYR A 445 -1.28 -11.37 -6.07
CA TYR A 445 -0.24 -12.17 -6.70
C TYR A 445 0.93 -12.40 -5.73
N GLY A 446 1.67 -13.49 -5.91
CA GLY A 446 2.84 -13.83 -5.11
C GLY A 446 3.99 -12.83 -5.25
N ASP A 447 4.86 -12.76 -4.24
CA ASP A 447 6.00 -11.85 -4.16
C ASP A 447 7.29 -12.38 -4.80
N THR A 448 7.27 -13.63 -5.28
CA THR A 448 8.43 -14.30 -5.85
C THR A 448 8.08 -14.85 -7.22
N LYS A 449 8.62 -14.24 -8.28
CA LYS A 449 8.48 -14.76 -9.64
C LYS A 449 9.13 -16.13 -9.75
N VAL A 450 8.57 -16.99 -10.60
CA VAL A 450 9.17 -18.27 -10.96
C VAL A 450 9.27 -18.38 -12.48
N TYR A 451 9.92 -19.43 -12.98
CA TYR A 451 9.98 -19.67 -14.42
C TYR A 451 8.57 -19.86 -14.98
N CYS A 452 8.22 -19.07 -16.01
CA CYS A 452 6.96 -19.16 -16.73
C CYS A 452 7.17 -18.66 -18.16
N GLU A 453 6.92 -19.52 -19.14
CA GLU A 453 7.05 -19.20 -20.56
C GLU A 453 5.85 -19.70 -21.36
N SER A 454 5.43 -18.89 -22.33
CA SER A 454 4.43 -19.23 -23.34
C SER A 454 5.11 -19.63 -24.64
N GLY A 455 4.56 -20.66 -25.30
CA GLY A 455 4.98 -21.08 -26.64
C GLY A 455 4.58 -20.12 -27.75
N ASP A 456 3.70 -19.16 -27.50
CA ASP A 456 3.26 -18.13 -28.46
C ASP A 456 3.01 -16.78 -27.76
N ASN A 457 4.07 -16.01 -27.55
CA ASN A 457 3.99 -14.69 -26.91
C ASN A 457 3.21 -13.64 -27.71
N ALA A 458 2.95 -13.87 -29.01
CA ALA A 458 2.14 -12.94 -29.81
C ALA A 458 0.66 -13.09 -29.47
N SER A 459 0.17 -14.33 -29.37
CA SER A 459 -1.24 -14.61 -29.06
C SER A 459 -1.51 -14.68 -27.55
N MET A 460 -0.56 -15.17 -26.75
CA MET A 460 -0.78 -15.44 -25.33
C MET A 460 0.48 -15.26 -24.49
N THR A 461 0.42 -14.44 -23.44
CA THR A 461 1.51 -14.28 -22.45
C THR A 461 1.07 -14.82 -21.09
N ALA A 462 2.04 -15.25 -20.28
CA ALA A 462 1.79 -15.77 -18.95
C ALA A 462 2.92 -15.45 -17.98
N TYR A 463 2.55 -15.28 -16.71
CA TYR A 463 3.45 -14.97 -15.59
C TYR A 463 3.08 -15.84 -14.40
N ALA A 464 4.05 -16.41 -13.69
CA ALA A 464 3.79 -17.20 -12.49
C ALA A 464 4.60 -16.71 -11.29
N SER A 465 4.00 -16.81 -10.09
CA SER A 465 4.63 -16.47 -8.83
C SER A 465 4.16 -17.35 -7.69
N ILE A 466 4.99 -17.38 -6.65
CA ILE A 466 4.74 -17.99 -5.34
C ILE A 466 5.06 -16.97 -4.24
N SER A 467 4.85 -17.33 -2.98
CA SER A 467 5.20 -16.50 -1.83
C SER A 467 6.51 -16.98 -1.20
N GLY A 468 7.58 -16.21 -1.35
CA GLY A 468 8.93 -16.55 -0.93
C GLY A 468 9.41 -17.88 -1.52
N THR A 469 9.43 -18.92 -0.69
CA THR A 469 9.76 -20.29 -1.12
C THR A 469 8.61 -21.28 -1.01
N ASP A 470 7.44 -20.82 -0.58
CA ASP A 470 6.26 -21.64 -0.32
C ASP A 470 5.55 -21.98 -1.64
N GLU A 471 5.46 -23.26 -1.95
CA GLU A 471 4.79 -23.76 -3.17
C GLU A 471 3.36 -24.26 -2.90
N THR A 472 2.83 -24.12 -1.68
CA THR A 472 1.45 -24.49 -1.35
C THR A 472 0.43 -23.69 -2.15
N GLU A 473 0.78 -22.48 -2.55
CA GLU A 473 -0.02 -21.61 -3.41
C GLU A 473 0.81 -21.19 -4.64
N LEU A 474 0.24 -21.35 -5.83
CA LEU A 474 0.83 -20.91 -7.09
C LEU A 474 -0.14 -19.98 -7.81
N HIS A 475 0.32 -18.77 -8.11
CA HIS A 475 -0.42 -17.79 -8.89
C HIS A 475 0.04 -17.81 -10.34
N VAL A 476 -0.91 -17.78 -11.27
CA VAL A 476 -0.62 -17.73 -12.71
C VAL A 476 -1.52 -16.68 -13.38
N ILE A 477 -0.92 -15.64 -13.92
CA ILE A 477 -1.59 -14.68 -14.80
C ILE A 477 -1.45 -15.15 -16.24
N VAL A 478 -2.55 -15.15 -16.99
CA VAL A 478 -2.59 -15.56 -18.41
C VAL A 478 -3.41 -14.55 -19.20
N LEU A 479 -2.86 -14.09 -20.33
CA LEU A 479 -3.44 -13.05 -21.16
C LEU A 479 -3.67 -13.58 -22.57
N ASN A 480 -4.92 -13.68 -23.01
CA ASN A 480 -5.24 -13.98 -24.41
C ASN A 480 -5.42 -12.68 -25.20
N LYS A 481 -4.49 -12.43 -26.13
CA LYS A 481 -4.45 -11.26 -27.01
C LYS A 481 -5.12 -11.50 -28.36
N SER A 482 -5.58 -12.71 -28.61
CA SER A 482 -6.28 -13.08 -29.85
C SER A 482 -7.74 -12.66 -29.82
N SER A 483 -8.29 -12.41 -31.02
CA SER A 483 -9.72 -12.21 -31.26
C SER A 483 -10.55 -13.49 -31.16
N ALA A 484 -9.89 -14.64 -31.01
CA ALA A 484 -10.53 -15.93 -30.79
C ALA A 484 -10.15 -16.52 -29.43
N ALA A 485 -11.04 -17.34 -28.87
CA ALA A 485 -10.69 -18.18 -27.73
C ALA A 485 -9.49 -19.08 -28.09
N GLN A 486 -8.59 -19.27 -27.12
CA GLN A 486 -7.38 -20.06 -27.30
C GLN A 486 -7.36 -21.18 -26.25
N ASP A 487 -7.23 -22.42 -26.71
CA ASP A 487 -7.01 -23.55 -25.82
C ASP A 487 -5.53 -23.62 -25.46
N ALA A 488 -5.24 -23.44 -24.17
CA ALA A 488 -3.88 -23.46 -23.63
C ALA A 488 -3.65 -24.73 -22.81
N ALA A 489 -2.54 -25.41 -23.06
CA ALA A 489 -2.06 -26.50 -22.22
C ALA A 489 -1.01 -25.99 -21.24
N PHE A 490 -1.16 -26.37 -19.97
CA PHE A 490 -0.29 -25.95 -18.88
C PHE A 490 0.44 -27.15 -18.29
N VAL A 491 1.72 -26.97 -18.06
CA VAL A 491 2.58 -27.93 -17.36
C VAL A 491 3.26 -27.20 -16.20
N ILE A 492 3.03 -27.67 -14.98
CA ILE A 492 3.62 -27.12 -13.77
C ILE A 492 4.65 -28.11 -13.21
N ASN A 493 5.91 -27.71 -13.21
CA ASN A 493 6.98 -28.41 -12.52
C ASN A 493 7.18 -27.78 -11.14
N GLY A 494 7.25 -28.60 -10.10
CA GLY A 494 7.37 -28.13 -8.73
C GLY A 494 7.35 -29.26 -7.71
N SER A 495 7.52 -28.90 -6.44
CA SER A 495 7.49 -29.86 -5.32
C SER A 495 6.08 -30.14 -4.80
N ALA A 496 5.15 -29.21 -5.01
CA ALA A 496 3.75 -29.35 -4.62
C ALA A 496 2.93 -30.13 -5.68
N ALA A 497 1.97 -30.93 -5.19
CA ALA A 497 0.96 -31.57 -6.02
C ALA A 497 -0.33 -30.73 -5.99
N TYR A 498 -0.56 -29.93 -7.04
CA TYR A 498 -1.72 -29.06 -7.17
C TYR A 498 -2.98 -29.87 -7.46
N GLN A 499 -3.97 -29.76 -6.58
CA GLN A 499 -5.20 -30.58 -6.62
C GLN A 499 -6.43 -29.75 -6.97
N THR A 500 -6.46 -28.50 -6.55
CA THR A 500 -7.55 -27.56 -6.80
C THR A 500 -6.98 -26.25 -7.34
N GLY A 501 -7.84 -25.49 -7.99
CA GLY A 501 -7.52 -24.12 -8.33
C GLY A 501 -8.77 -23.28 -8.50
N GLU A 502 -8.59 -21.97 -8.39
CA GLU A 502 -9.59 -20.96 -8.64
C GLU A 502 -9.18 -20.13 -9.86
N ALA A 503 -10.14 -19.43 -10.45
CA ALA A 503 -9.91 -18.59 -11.61
C ALA A 503 -10.70 -17.30 -11.47
N TYR A 504 -10.03 -16.17 -11.69
CA TYR A 504 -10.60 -14.83 -11.71
C TYR A 504 -10.21 -14.15 -13.01
N GLY A 505 -11.01 -13.23 -13.53
CA GLY A 505 -10.59 -12.50 -14.73
C GLY A 505 -11.59 -11.50 -15.28
N PHE A 506 -11.13 -10.72 -16.24
CA PHE A 506 -11.91 -9.77 -17.04
C PHE A 506 -11.69 -10.03 -18.54
N GLY A 507 -12.53 -9.45 -19.39
CA GLY A 507 -12.37 -9.58 -20.84
C GLY A 507 -13.58 -9.11 -21.65
N GLY A 508 -13.40 -9.00 -22.96
CA GLY A 508 -14.45 -8.47 -23.84
C GLY A 508 -14.80 -7.01 -23.49
N SER A 509 -16.08 -6.69 -23.34
CA SER A 509 -16.51 -5.34 -22.95
C SER A 509 -16.64 -5.12 -21.44
N ASP A 510 -16.36 -6.13 -20.62
CA ASP A 510 -16.50 -6.07 -19.16
C ASP A 510 -15.14 -6.01 -18.46
N SER A 511 -14.95 -4.96 -17.67
CA SER A 511 -13.74 -4.70 -16.88
C SER A 511 -13.83 -5.27 -15.46
N THR A 512 -14.99 -5.76 -15.05
CA THR A 512 -15.19 -6.33 -13.72
C THR A 512 -14.38 -7.62 -13.57
N ILE A 513 -13.62 -7.75 -12.48
CA ILE A 513 -13.02 -9.03 -12.12
C ILE A 513 -14.13 -9.92 -11.58
N THR A 514 -14.38 -11.04 -12.25
CA THR A 514 -15.35 -12.03 -11.77
C THR A 514 -14.69 -13.39 -11.62
N VAL A 515 -15.25 -14.21 -10.72
CA VAL A 515 -14.94 -15.64 -10.64
C VAL A 515 -15.27 -16.31 -11.98
N LYS A 516 -14.42 -17.24 -12.38
CA LYS A 516 -14.51 -18.04 -13.61
C LYS A 516 -14.56 -19.53 -13.27
N ALA A 517 -14.72 -20.37 -14.28
CA ALA A 517 -14.69 -21.81 -14.06
C ALA A 517 -13.32 -22.24 -13.51
N ALA A 518 -13.34 -23.04 -12.44
CA ALA A 518 -12.11 -23.57 -11.85
C ALA A 518 -11.35 -24.46 -12.84
N PRO A 519 -10.02 -24.36 -12.95
CA PRO A 519 -9.21 -25.28 -13.73
C PRO A 519 -9.22 -26.69 -13.12
N VAL A 520 -9.34 -27.71 -13.97
CA VAL A 520 -9.23 -29.11 -13.54
C VAL A 520 -7.79 -29.56 -13.68
N VAL A 521 -7.07 -29.68 -12.56
CA VAL A 521 -5.65 -30.07 -12.54
C VAL A 521 -5.53 -31.57 -12.30
N THR A 522 -4.69 -32.23 -13.09
CA THR A 522 -4.35 -33.65 -12.91
C THR A 522 -2.85 -33.84 -13.15
N GLY A 523 -2.14 -34.32 -12.13
CA GLY A 523 -0.69 -34.53 -12.21
C GLY A 523 0.09 -33.27 -12.58
N ASN A 524 -0.28 -32.11 -12.00
CA ASN A 524 0.28 -30.79 -12.32
C ASN A 524 0.20 -30.39 -13.81
N THR A 525 -0.78 -30.94 -14.52
CA THR A 525 -1.13 -30.52 -15.86
C THR A 525 -2.60 -30.16 -15.92
N PHE A 526 -2.94 -29.18 -16.75
CA PHE A 526 -4.33 -28.85 -17.06
C PHE A 526 -4.41 -28.23 -18.44
N SER A 527 -5.62 -28.18 -18.99
CA SER A 527 -5.93 -27.41 -20.19
C SER A 527 -7.09 -26.48 -19.90
N TYR A 528 -7.04 -25.27 -20.44
CA TYR A 528 -8.09 -24.29 -20.24
C TYR A 528 -8.33 -23.50 -21.53
N SER A 529 -9.61 -23.28 -21.87
CA SER A 529 -10.00 -22.43 -22.99
C SER A 529 -10.11 -20.99 -22.52
N ILE A 530 -9.13 -20.16 -22.85
CA ILE A 530 -9.09 -18.76 -22.44
C ILE A 530 -9.87 -17.93 -23.47
N PRO A 531 -10.95 -17.22 -23.09
CA PRO A 531 -11.75 -16.43 -24.04
C PRO A 531 -10.93 -15.40 -24.80
N ALA A 532 -11.42 -15.00 -25.98
CA ALA A 532 -10.83 -13.92 -26.77
C ALA A 532 -10.67 -12.64 -25.92
N TYR A 533 -9.59 -11.92 -26.12
CA TYR A 533 -9.33 -10.63 -25.46
C TYR A 533 -9.66 -10.62 -23.96
N SER A 534 -8.96 -11.45 -23.20
CA SER A 534 -9.21 -11.62 -21.77
C SER A 534 -7.93 -11.83 -20.96
N ALA A 535 -8.01 -11.53 -19.67
CA ALA A 535 -6.93 -11.69 -18.70
C ALA A 535 -7.45 -12.48 -17.50
N TYR A 536 -6.72 -13.53 -17.13
CA TYR A 536 -7.09 -14.49 -16.10
C TYR A 536 -6.00 -14.58 -15.04
N HIS A 537 -6.41 -14.76 -13.79
CA HIS A 537 -5.58 -15.10 -12.64
C HIS A 537 -6.05 -16.46 -12.11
N PHE A 538 -5.19 -17.47 -12.23
CA PHE A 538 -5.37 -18.77 -11.59
C PHE A 538 -4.63 -18.83 -10.27
N VAL A 539 -5.29 -19.36 -9.23
CA VAL A 539 -4.68 -19.63 -7.93
C VAL A 539 -4.78 -21.12 -7.68
N PHE A 540 -3.65 -21.82 -7.60
CA PHE A 540 -3.61 -23.27 -7.40
C PHE A 540 -3.18 -23.61 -5.99
N TYR A 541 -3.87 -24.58 -5.39
CA TYR A 541 -3.58 -25.05 -4.04
C TYR A 541 -2.98 -26.45 -4.10
N GLY A 542 -1.75 -26.55 -3.61
CA GLY A 542 -0.94 -27.74 -3.61
C GLY A 542 -0.89 -28.41 -2.25
N ALA A 543 -1.00 -29.74 -2.23
CA ALA A 543 -0.49 -30.50 -1.10
C ALA A 543 1.02 -30.67 -1.30
N ILE A 544 1.83 -30.19 -0.36
CA ILE A 544 3.22 -30.60 -0.28
C ILE A 544 3.20 -32.06 0.20
N GLY A 545 3.76 -32.98 -0.61
CA GLY A 545 3.74 -34.41 -0.29
C GLY A 545 4.31 -34.71 1.11
N PRO A 546 3.90 -35.81 1.77
CA PRO A 546 4.45 -36.17 3.06
C PRO A 546 5.95 -36.42 2.93
N THR A 547 6.74 -35.81 3.82
CA THR A 547 8.06 -36.34 4.17
C THR A 547 7.85 -37.74 4.73
N ASN A 548 8.17 -38.76 3.93
CA ASN A 548 8.02 -40.17 4.29
C ASN A 548 8.70 -40.46 5.65
N THR A 549 7.91 -40.51 6.72
CA THR A 549 8.36 -41.04 8.01
C THR A 549 7.66 -42.38 8.24
N PRO A 550 8.32 -43.52 7.99
CA PRO A 550 7.72 -44.82 8.20
C PRO A 550 7.52 -45.08 9.69
N THR A 551 6.31 -45.48 10.10
CA THR A 551 6.07 -46.03 11.45
C THR A 551 5.51 -47.45 11.36
N PRO A 552 6.18 -48.47 11.94
CA PRO A 552 5.73 -49.85 11.89
C PRO A 552 4.67 -50.13 12.98
N SER A 553 3.67 -50.97 12.68
CA SER A 553 2.87 -51.67 13.71
C SER A 553 2.67 -53.14 13.38
N ILE A 554 2.60 -53.96 14.44
CA ILE A 554 2.57 -55.42 14.40
C ILE A 554 1.18 -55.90 14.83
N THR A 555 0.53 -56.73 14.02
CA THR A 555 -0.58 -57.62 14.43
C THR A 555 -0.13 -59.08 14.38
N PRO A 556 -0.75 -59.99 15.16
CA PRO A 556 -0.32 -61.39 15.27
C PRO A 556 -0.47 -62.14 13.95
N GLY A 557 0.63 -62.22 13.18
CA GLY A 557 0.73 -62.92 11.90
C GLY A 557 1.68 -62.28 10.88
N GLY A 558 2.00 -60.98 11.02
CA GLY A 558 2.86 -60.23 10.08
C GLY A 558 2.07 -59.26 9.19
N PRO A 559 2.59 -58.04 8.90
CA PRO A 559 1.80 -56.97 8.29
C PRO A 559 1.56 -57.16 6.79
N THR A 560 0.30 -57.08 6.38
CA THR A 560 -0.17 -56.86 5.01
C THR A 560 -0.59 -55.39 4.90
N LEU A 561 -0.14 -54.66 3.88
CA LEU A 561 -0.48 -53.25 3.66
C LEU A 561 -1.77 -53.14 2.85
N THR A 562 -2.82 -52.55 3.44
CA THR A 562 -4.02 -52.11 2.72
C THR A 562 -4.24 -50.63 3.03
N PHE A 563 -4.39 -49.81 1.99
CA PHE A 563 -4.58 -48.37 2.08
C PHE A 563 -6.07 -48.03 1.99
N THR A 564 -6.59 -47.25 2.95
CA THR A 564 -7.87 -46.54 2.79
C THR A 564 -7.70 -45.14 3.37
N ASN A 565 -7.82 -44.12 2.53
CA ASN A 565 -7.81 -42.72 2.95
C ASN A 565 -9.25 -42.28 3.27
N THR A 566 -9.45 -41.65 4.42
CA THR A 566 -10.63 -40.81 4.69
C THR A 566 -10.10 -39.51 5.29
N TYR A 567 -10.42 -38.40 4.64
CA TYR A 567 -9.98 -37.07 5.06
C TYR A 567 -10.96 -36.50 6.08
N THR A 568 -10.43 -36.05 7.20
CA THR A 568 -11.08 -35.04 8.04
C THR A 568 -9.97 -34.14 8.53
N HIS A 569 -9.89 -32.93 7.99
CA HIS A 569 -9.03 -31.90 8.56
C HIS A 569 -9.85 -31.07 9.54
N THR A 570 -9.53 -31.21 10.82
CA THR A 570 -9.78 -30.18 11.82
C THR A 570 -8.45 -29.47 12.02
N HIS A 571 -8.40 -28.19 11.68
CA HIS A 571 -7.24 -27.34 11.95
C HIS A 571 -7.12 -27.13 13.47
N THR A 572 -5.94 -27.34 14.04
CA THR A 572 -5.62 -26.81 15.37
C THR A 572 -4.30 -26.06 15.28
N ASN A 573 -4.41 -24.74 15.10
CA ASN A 573 -3.29 -23.81 15.13
C ASN A 573 -2.85 -23.64 16.60
N THR A 574 -1.55 -23.74 16.89
CA THR A 574 -1.03 -23.27 18.19
C THR A 574 -0.60 -21.81 18.02
N SER A 575 -1.36 -20.91 18.62
CA SER A 575 -1.18 -19.46 18.50
C SER A 575 -0.23 -18.97 19.58
N THR A 576 0.89 -18.35 19.19
CA THR A 576 1.59 -17.43 20.09
C THR A 576 0.99 -16.05 19.96
N TYR A 577 0.61 -15.51 21.12
CA TYR A 577 -0.11 -14.26 21.27
C TYR A 577 0.84 -13.07 21.19
N THR A 578 1.06 -12.52 19.99
CA THR A 578 1.59 -11.16 19.87
C THR A 578 0.41 -10.20 19.83
N ALA A 579 0.28 -9.36 20.86
CA ALA A 579 -0.71 -8.29 20.86
C ALA A 579 -0.33 -7.28 19.77
N THR A 580 -0.95 -7.41 18.60
CA THR A 580 -0.95 -6.37 17.58
C THR A 580 -2.35 -5.78 17.58
N ASN A 581 -2.44 -4.45 17.62
CA ASN A 581 -3.75 -3.78 17.58
C ASN A 581 -4.30 -3.89 16.14
N THR A 582 -4.92 -5.02 15.81
CA THR A 582 -5.65 -5.18 14.56
C THR A 582 -6.99 -4.48 14.69
N PRO A 583 -7.29 -3.44 13.87
CA PRO A 583 -8.62 -2.87 13.81
C PRO A 583 -9.59 -3.95 13.31
N THR A 584 -10.38 -4.49 14.22
CA THR A 584 -11.50 -5.37 13.83
C THR A 584 -12.68 -4.46 13.57
N PRO A 585 -13.45 -4.61 12.47
CA PRO A 585 -14.74 -3.95 12.35
C PRO A 585 -15.53 -4.29 13.61
N GLY A 586 -15.88 -3.28 14.41
CA GLY A 586 -16.79 -3.46 15.53
C GLY A 586 -18.09 -4.08 15.01
N ALA A 587 -18.82 -4.79 15.87
CA ALA A 587 -20.04 -5.54 15.51
C ALA A 587 -21.22 -4.68 14.99
N GLY A 588 -20.95 -3.44 14.58
CA GLY A 588 -21.93 -2.39 14.35
C GLY A 588 -22.60 -1.95 15.65
N ILE A 589 -23.29 -0.83 15.61
CA ILE A 589 -24.36 -0.55 16.58
C ILE A 589 -25.65 -0.61 15.79
N ASP A 590 -26.49 -1.60 16.11
CA ASP A 590 -27.82 -1.73 15.53
C ASP A 590 -28.69 -0.58 16.06
N ILE A 591 -29.25 0.17 15.12
CA ILE A 591 -30.16 1.28 15.38
C ILE A 591 -31.60 0.81 15.17
N TYR A 592 -31.88 -0.02 14.17
CA TYR A 592 -33.21 -0.60 13.95
C TYR A 592 -33.09 -1.94 13.23
N ASP A 593 -33.72 -2.99 13.76
CA ASP A 593 -33.76 -4.32 13.12
C ASP A 593 -35.14 -4.98 13.15
N GLY A 594 -36.12 -4.36 13.82
CA GLY A 594 -37.48 -4.86 14.00
C GLY A 594 -37.65 -6.18 14.78
N ASP A 595 -36.61 -6.99 14.97
CA ASP A 595 -36.74 -8.41 15.30
C ASP A 595 -36.23 -8.85 16.67
N THR A 596 -35.28 -8.14 17.31
CA THR A 596 -34.98 -8.13 18.78
C THR A 596 -33.54 -7.72 19.13
N ALA A 597 -32.64 -7.53 18.16
CA ALA A 597 -31.24 -7.14 18.37
C ALA A 597 -31.00 -5.61 18.32
N GLY A 598 -31.88 -4.83 17.67
CA GLY A 598 -31.87 -3.37 17.57
C GLY A 598 -33.06 -2.71 18.26
N MET A 599 -33.23 -1.39 18.10
CA MET A 599 -34.43 -0.70 18.57
C MET A 599 -35.61 -0.99 17.64
N THR A 600 -36.80 -1.07 18.20
CA THR A 600 -38.06 -1.15 17.45
C THR A 600 -38.65 0.24 17.28
N ILE A 601 -39.66 0.42 16.42
CA ILE A 601 -40.29 1.74 16.23
C ILE A 601 -40.83 2.34 17.55
N THR A 602 -41.13 1.50 18.54
CA THR A 602 -41.65 1.90 19.86
C THR A 602 -40.59 2.50 20.78
N ASP A 603 -39.31 2.31 20.47
CA ASP A 603 -38.16 2.86 21.20
C ASP A 603 -37.80 4.29 20.74
N GLY A 604 -38.70 4.93 20.00
CA GLY A 604 -38.61 6.33 19.62
C GLY A 604 -39.98 6.95 19.43
N THR A 605 -39.99 8.23 19.06
CA THR A 605 -41.20 8.98 18.73
C THR A 605 -41.28 9.14 17.21
N VAL A 606 -42.35 8.61 16.62
CA VAL A 606 -42.64 8.79 15.19
C VAL A 606 -43.31 10.15 14.98
N ASN A 607 -42.72 10.98 14.14
CA ASN A 607 -43.28 12.23 13.68
C ASN A 607 -43.59 12.13 12.20
N ASN A 608 -44.87 12.12 11.86
CA ASN A 608 -45.33 12.04 10.48
C ASN A 608 -45.76 13.43 9.98
N SER A 609 -45.49 13.73 8.71
CA SER A 609 -46.12 14.87 8.05
C SER A 609 -47.65 14.79 8.15
N ALA A 610 -48.29 15.95 8.27
CA ALA A 610 -49.75 16.08 8.33
C ALA A 610 -50.44 15.72 7.00
N ASP A 611 -49.67 15.62 5.90
CA ASP A 611 -50.19 15.59 4.54
C ASP A 611 -50.59 14.17 4.05
N GLY A 612 -50.27 13.12 4.82
CA GLY A 612 -50.58 11.72 4.48
C GLY A 612 -49.34 10.82 4.49
N GLY A 613 -49.53 9.50 4.57
CA GLY A 613 -48.42 8.56 4.77
C GLY A 613 -47.92 8.51 6.22
N GLY A 614 -46.80 7.83 6.46
CA GLY A 614 -46.21 7.73 7.78
C GLY A 614 -45.25 6.56 7.96
N ILE A 615 -44.60 6.55 9.12
CA ILE A 615 -43.76 5.42 9.57
C ILE A 615 -44.58 4.49 10.45
N SER A 616 -44.50 3.19 10.18
CA SER A 616 -45.09 2.13 11.01
C SER A 616 -44.21 0.89 11.02
N GLN A 617 -44.42 0.00 12.00
CA GLN A 617 -43.85 -1.36 11.97
C GLN A 617 -44.63 -2.21 10.96
N GLY A 618 -43.94 -2.88 10.03
CA GLY A 618 -44.51 -3.85 9.10
C GLY A 618 -43.92 -5.26 9.30
N SER A 619 -44.66 -6.30 8.93
CA SER A 619 -44.32 -7.70 9.24
C SER A 619 -43.51 -8.44 8.14
N ALA A 620 -42.72 -7.71 7.36
CA ALA A 620 -42.10 -8.21 6.12
C ALA A 620 -40.62 -7.78 5.94
N GLY A 621 -39.90 -7.60 7.04
CA GLY A 621 -38.43 -7.47 7.10
C GLY A 621 -37.67 -8.74 6.69
N SER A 622 -36.35 -8.68 6.70
CA SER A 622 -35.43 -9.68 6.14
C SER A 622 -34.48 -10.26 7.20
N PRO A 623 -34.85 -11.34 7.93
CA PRO A 623 -36.17 -11.94 8.04
C PRO A 623 -36.92 -11.49 9.31
N GLY A 624 -38.09 -10.87 9.17
CA GLY A 624 -38.98 -10.58 10.30
C GLY A 624 -39.78 -9.29 10.15
N ASP A 625 -39.76 -8.38 11.12
CA ASP A 625 -40.44 -7.09 11.07
C ASP A 625 -39.52 -5.97 10.55
N GLY A 626 -40.03 -5.02 9.76
CA GLY A 626 -39.26 -3.90 9.21
C GLY A 626 -39.98 -2.56 9.33
N MET A 627 -39.26 -1.46 9.12
CA MET A 627 -39.80 -0.10 9.20
C MET A 627 -40.45 0.26 7.87
N VAL A 628 -41.77 0.37 7.85
CA VAL A 628 -42.51 0.82 6.67
C VAL A 628 -42.53 2.35 6.68
N ALA A 629 -42.00 2.98 5.63
CA ALA A 629 -42.18 4.40 5.36
C ALA A 629 -43.07 4.57 4.13
N ALA A 630 -44.30 5.05 4.34
CA ALA A 630 -45.30 5.27 3.30
C ALA A 630 -45.46 6.75 2.97
N PHE A 631 -45.59 7.09 1.69
CA PHE A 631 -45.77 8.45 1.18
C PHE A 631 -46.96 8.52 0.23
N ALA A 632 -47.78 9.57 0.39
CA ALA A 632 -48.95 9.79 -0.45
C ALA A 632 -48.62 10.60 -1.71
N SER A 633 -49.40 10.47 -2.77
CA SER A 633 -49.26 11.18 -4.04
C SER A 633 -49.65 12.66 -3.90
N ILE A 634 -48.72 13.49 -3.43
CA ILE A 634 -48.93 14.93 -3.21
C ILE A 634 -47.97 15.69 -4.10
N GLN A 635 -48.44 16.02 -5.31
CA GLN A 635 -47.66 16.82 -6.24
C GLN A 635 -47.50 18.23 -5.68
N SER A 636 -46.25 18.72 -5.63
CA SER A 636 -45.79 20.09 -5.30
C SER A 636 -45.20 20.37 -3.91
N TRP A 637 -45.07 19.39 -3.02
CA TRP A 637 -44.31 19.58 -1.76
C TRP A 637 -43.63 18.28 -1.29
N TRP A 638 -42.48 18.40 -0.60
CA TRP A 638 -41.78 17.25 -0.02
C TRP A 638 -42.48 16.81 1.28
N GLN A 639 -42.82 15.54 1.36
CA GLN A 639 -43.26 14.89 2.60
C GLN A 639 -42.06 14.43 3.39
N GLN A 640 -42.13 14.60 4.70
CA GLN A 640 -41.12 14.15 5.63
C GLN A 640 -41.77 13.34 6.73
N HIS A 641 -41.18 12.19 7.00
CA HIS A 641 -41.45 11.44 8.21
C HIS A 641 -40.13 11.20 8.94
N ASP A 642 -40.20 11.18 10.27
CA ASP A 642 -39.02 10.92 11.05
C ASP A 642 -39.30 10.09 12.29
N TRP A 643 -38.25 9.39 12.71
CA TRP A 643 -38.25 8.59 13.91
C TRP A 643 -37.15 9.11 14.84
N ALA A 644 -37.57 9.84 15.86
CA ALA A 644 -36.69 10.40 16.88
C ALA A 644 -36.41 9.35 17.95
N LEU A 645 -35.14 9.00 18.14
CA LEU A 645 -34.72 7.95 19.06
C LEU A 645 -34.90 8.42 20.51
N ASN A 646 -35.50 7.60 21.38
CA ASN A 646 -35.57 7.92 22.81
C ASN A 646 -34.17 7.89 23.45
N THR A 647 -33.31 7.04 22.92
CA THR A 647 -31.89 6.95 23.29
C THR A 647 -31.03 7.30 22.07
N PRO A 648 -30.44 8.50 22.02
CA PRO A 648 -29.53 8.87 20.94
C PRO A 648 -28.34 7.92 20.84
N VAL A 649 -27.89 7.64 19.61
CA VAL A 649 -26.77 6.73 19.33
C VAL A 649 -25.52 7.56 19.08
N ASN A 650 -24.51 7.42 19.94
CA ASN A 650 -23.21 8.06 19.71
C ASN A 650 -22.45 7.29 18.62
N THR A 651 -22.03 7.99 17.57
CA THR A 651 -21.33 7.35 16.45
C THR A 651 -19.88 7.00 16.78
N GLY A 652 -19.31 7.51 17.86
CA GLY A 652 -17.96 7.16 18.30
C GLY A 652 -16.94 7.28 17.16
N ALA A 653 -16.34 6.15 16.80
CA ALA A 653 -15.40 6.03 15.68
C ALA A 653 -15.97 5.22 14.50
N TYR A 654 -17.29 4.98 14.45
CA TYR A 654 -17.98 4.38 13.31
C TYR A 654 -18.02 5.37 12.14
N THR A 655 -17.89 4.86 10.90
CA THR A 655 -17.74 5.68 9.70
C THR A 655 -18.84 5.50 8.67
N LEU A 656 -19.67 4.46 8.78
CA LEU A 656 -20.73 4.12 7.84
C LEU A 656 -22.07 3.94 8.56
N LEU A 657 -23.16 4.22 7.87
CA LEU A 657 -24.51 3.82 8.22
C LEU A 657 -25.04 2.91 7.10
N GLU A 658 -25.50 1.72 7.48
CA GLU A 658 -26.00 0.69 6.58
C GLU A 658 -27.46 0.36 6.89
N PHE A 659 -28.23 -0.02 5.87
CA PHE A 659 -29.55 -0.62 6.01
C PHE A 659 -29.96 -1.37 4.73
N ASP A 660 -30.94 -2.25 4.83
CA ASP A 660 -31.58 -2.90 3.69
C ASP A 660 -32.91 -2.20 3.36
N ILE A 661 -33.24 -2.08 2.07
CA ILE A 661 -34.46 -1.43 1.59
C ILE A 661 -35.12 -2.17 0.44
N ILE A 662 -36.45 -2.28 0.47
CA ILE A 662 -37.29 -2.82 -0.61
C ILE A 662 -38.51 -1.91 -0.83
N SER A 663 -38.95 -1.78 -2.09
CA SER A 663 -40.25 -1.17 -2.38
C SER A 663 -41.38 -2.16 -2.12
N GLU A 664 -42.25 -1.85 -1.16
CA GLU A 664 -43.42 -2.66 -0.81
C GLU A 664 -44.59 -2.36 -1.77
N ALA A 665 -44.81 -1.09 -2.08
CA ALA A 665 -45.83 -0.66 -3.03
C ALA A 665 -45.33 0.55 -3.84
N GLY A 666 -45.63 0.59 -5.14
CA GLY A 666 -45.14 1.64 -6.04
C GLY A 666 -43.64 1.51 -6.37
N ILE A 667 -43.10 2.52 -7.05
CA ILE A 667 -41.66 2.64 -7.31
C ILE A 667 -41.24 4.03 -6.80
N PRO A 668 -40.46 4.11 -5.72
CA PRO A 668 -39.94 5.37 -5.20
C PRO A 668 -39.11 6.09 -6.27
N ASN A 669 -39.31 7.39 -6.41
CA ASN A 669 -38.47 8.26 -7.24
C ASN A 669 -38.08 9.48 -6.40
N GLY A 670 -36.79 9.63 -6.11
CA GLY A 670 -36.25 10.67 -5.22
C GLY A 670 -36.52 10.41 -3.74
N PHE A 671 -36.40 9.16 -3.28
CA PHE A 671 -36.48 8.82 -1.86
C PHE A 671 -35.19 9.19 -1.17
N ARG A 672 -35.27 10.05 -0.15
CA ARG A 672 -34.12 10.61 0.54
C ARG A 672 -34.03 10.18 1.99
N PHE A 673 -32.80 9.98 2.44
CA PHE A 673 -32.47 9.59 3.80
C PHE A 673 -31.51 10.60 4.43
N GLY A 674 -31.74 10.99 5.68
CA GLY A 674 -30.91 11.91 6.43
C GLY A 674 -30.87 11.61 7.93
N LEU A 675 -29.90 12.20 8.63
CA LEU A 675 -29.75 12.12 10.08
C LEU A 675 -29.73 13.52 10.69
N ASP A 676 -30.56 13.75 11.71
CA ASP A 676 -30.66 15.01 12.45
C ASP A 676 -30.89 16.27 11.59
N TRP A 677 -31.30 17.39 12.19
CA TRP A 677 -31.51 18.64 11.42
C TRP A 677 -30.26 19.49 11.48
N ASN A 678 -29.45 19.49 10.42
CA ASN A 678 -28.40 20.48 10.23
C ASN A 678 -28.44 21.07 8.81
N LEU A 679 -28.19 22.37 8.65
CA LEU A 679 -28.59 23.14 7.46
C LEU A 679 -27.46 23.24 6.42
N ALA A 680 -27.55 22.47 5.32
CA ALA A 680 -27.20 22.91 3.95
C ALA A 680 -27.54 21.87 2.85
N ASP A 681 -27.40 20.57 3.13
CA ASP A 681 -27.84 19.44 2.28
C ASP A 681 -27.84 18.19 3.17
N TRP A 682 -28.94 17.97 3.88
CA TRP A 682 -29.00 17.13 5.09
C TRP A 682 -29.55 15.72 4.85
N SER A 683 -29.86 15.41 3.60
CA SER A 683 -30.35 14.12 3.16
C SER A 683 -29.78 13.76 1.80
N VAL A 684 -29.52 12.48 1.60
CA VAL A 684 -28.99 11.94 0.35
C VAL A 684 -30.08 11.20 -0.41
N ASP A 685 -29.99 11.14 -1.74
CA ASP A 685 -30.85 10.25 -2.51
C ASP A 685 -30.39 8.81 -2.30
N VAL A 686 -31.27 7.96 -1.77
CA VAL A 686 -30.92 6.58 -1.44
C VAL A 686 -30.58 5.78 -2.71
N ALA A 687 -31.14 6.16 -3.86
CA ALA A 687 -30.83 5.53 -5.14
C ALA A 687 -29.33 5.64 -5.50
N ASP A 688 -28.64 6.71 -5.09
CA ASP A 688 -27.22 6.91 -5.36
C ASP A 688 -26.32 5.88 -4.63
N TYR A 689 -26.88 5.20 -3.61
CA TYR A 689 -26.18 4.23 -2.77
C TYR A 689 -26.68 2.79 -2.97
N ILE A 690 -27.45 2.55 -4.04
CA ILE A 690 -27.92 1.22 -4.46
C ILE A 690 -27.28 0.84 -5.80
N SER A 691 -26.77 -0.39 -5.89
CA SER A 691 -26.27 -0.93 -7.16
C SER A 691 -27.39 -1.01 -8.20
N GLY A 692 -27.30 -0.20 -9.26
CA GLY A 692 -28.33 -0.08 -10.31
C GLY A 692 -29.26 1.12 -10.16
N GLY A 693 -29.11 1.93 -9.11
CA GLY A 693 -29.69 3.27 -9.02
C GLY A 693 -31.21 3.33 -8.84
N VAL A 694 -31.86 2.26 -8.37
CA VAL A 694 -33.33 2.20 -8.24
C VAL A 694 -33.74 1.36 -7.03
N ILE A 695 -34.67 1.88 -6.22
CA ILE A 695 -35.38 1.09 -5.19
C ILE A 695 -36.53 0.34 -5.87
N ASN A 696 -36.48 -0.98 -5.85
CA ASN A 696 -37.42 -1.86 -6.57
C ASN A 696 -38.02 -2.93 -5.62
N GLN A 697 -38.78 -3.88 -6.17
CA GLN A 697 -39.43 -4.96 -5.40
C GLN A 697 -38.48 -6.12 -5.03
N THR A 698 -37.18 -5.85 -4.93
CA THR A 698 -36.17 -6.76 -4.38
C THR A 698 -35.38 -6.03 -3.29
N TRP A 699 -34.84 -6.75 -2.32
CA TRP A 699 -34.03 -6.16 -1.26
C TRP A 699 -32.73 -5.59 -1.83
N ASN A 700 -32.46 -4.33 -1.50
CA ASN A 700 -31.25 -3.62 -1.86
C ASN A 700 -30.50 -3.25 -0.59
N HIS A 701 -29.19 -3.48 -0.56
CA HIS A 701 -28.34 -3.03 0.52
C HIS A 701 -27.86 -1.60 0.27
N VAL A 702 -27.92 -0.75 1.29
CA VAL A 702 -27.53 0.66 1.26
C VAL A 702 -26.42 0.89 2.27
N SER A 703 -25.33 1.54 1.85
CA SER A 703 -24.21 1.92 2.72
C SER A 703 -23.82 3.37 2.47
N ILE A 704 -24.00 4.23 3.48
CA ILE A 704 -23.81 5.69 3.38
C ILE A 704 -22.74 6.13 4.38
N PRO A 705 -21.69 6.88 3.97
CA PRO A 705 -20.72 7.46 4.89
C PRO A 705 -21.35 8.40 5.93
N LEU A 706 -21.07 8.19 7.22
CA LEU A 706 -21.62 8.98 8.33
C LEU A 706 -21.21 10.46 8.27
N ASN A 707 -20.04 10.77 7.70
CA ASN A 707 -19.58 12.16 7.54
C ASN A 707 -20.46 12.94 6.53
N ILE A 708 -21.08 12.27 5.57
CA ILE A 708 -22.06 12.88 4.64
C ILE A 708 -23.36 13.19 5.39
N LEU A 709 -23.78 12.30 6.29
CA LEU A 709 -25.04 12.43 7.03
C LEU A 709 -24.95 13.38 8.24
N LEU A 710 -23.81 13.43 8.96
CA LEU A 710 -23.69 14.14 10.23
C LEU A 710 -22.91 15.46 10.18
N GLN A 711 -22.21 15.78 9.09
CA GLN A 711 -21.48 17.05 8.86
C GLN A 711 -20.74 17.60 10.10
N GLY A 712 -19.98 16.73 10.79
CA GLY A 712 -19.20 17.07 11.99
C GLY A 712 -19.86 16.76 13.34
N GLY A 713 -21.12 16.29 13.36
CA GLY A 713 -21.77 15.72 14.52
C GLY A 713 -21.31 14.28 14.82
N ASN A 714 -21.45 13.85 16.08
CA ASN A 714 -21.06 12.51 16.55
C ASN A 714 -22.17 11.78 17.31
N VAL A 715 -23.42 12.22 17.18
CA VAL A 715 -24.60 11.61 17.81
C VAL A 715 -25.72 11.61 16.78
N ILE A 716 -26.41 10.48 16.67
CA ILE A 716 -27.62 10.29 15.87
C ILE A 716 -28.80 10.35 16.82
N ASN A 717 -29.66 11.35 16.64
CA ASN A 717 -30.86 11.51 17.46
C ASN A 717 -32.12 11.10 16.70
N ARG A 718 -32.06 11.09 15.36
CA ARG A 718 -33.22 10.83 14.51
C ARG A 718 -32.82 10.34 13.13
N LEU A 719 -33.65 9.42 12.62
CA LEU A 719 -33.65 9.00 11.21
C LEU A 719 -34.76 9.76 10.49
N VAL A 720 -34.42 10.36 9.35
CA VAL A 720 -35.37 11.17 8.58
C VAL A 720 -35.52 10.62 7.17
N PHE A 721 -36.77 10.46 6.76
CA PHE A 721 -37.15 9.96 5.44
C PHE A 721 -37.95 11.04 4.72
N ILE A 722 -37.55 11.36 3.49
CA ILE A 722 -38.15 12.44 2.71
C ILE A 722 -38.47 11.95 1.31
N ALA A 723 -39.63 12.35 0.81
CA ALA A 723 -40.04 12.03 -0.55
C ALA A 723 -40.82 13.17 -1.19
N ASN A 724 -40.62 13.35 -2.49
CA ASN A 724 -41.55 14.09 -3.34
C ASN A 724 -42.30 13.08 -4.22
N ALA A 725 -43.29 12.43 -3.63
CA ALA A 725 -43.97 11.29 -4.23
C ALA A 725 -45.00 11.74 -5.29
N ASN A 726 -44.75 11.39 -6.54
CA ASN A 726 -45.69 11.61 -7.66
C ASN A 726 -46.82 10.56 -7.74
N ASN A 727 -46.67 9.45 -7.01
CA ASN A 727 -47.64 8.36 -6.84
C ASN A 727 -47.52 7.85 -5.39
N ASP A 728 -48.58 7.21 -4.86
CA ASP A 728 -48.50 6.54 -3.57
C ASP A 728 -47.43 5.44 -3.63
N TYR A 729 -46.52 5.42 -2.66
CA TYR A 729 -45.55 4.35 -2.51
C TYR A 729 -45.18 4.11 -1.06
N SER A 730 -44.73 2.89 -0.75
CA SER A 730 -44.13 2.54 0.53
C SER A 730 -42.85 1.76 0.34
N VAL A 731 -41.89 1.99 1.22
CA VAL A 731 -40.65 1.21 1.32
C VAL A 731 -40.59 0.55 2.68
N ILE A 732 -39.99 -0.63 2.73
CA ILE A 732 -39.60 -1.29 3.98
C ILE A 732 -38.09 -1.10 4.14
N ILE A 733 -37.68 -0.60 5.29
CA ILE A 733 -36.29 -0.41 5.70
C ILE A 733 -36.00 -1.31 6.88
N ASP A 734 -34.88 -2.00 6.84
CA ASP A 734 -34.51 -3.00 7.84
C ASP A 734 -32.99 -3.01 8.09
N ASN A 735 -32.55 -3.64 9.17
CA ASN A 735 -31.13 -3.80 9.54
C ASN A 735 -30.34 -2.46 9.56
N VAL A 736 -30.96 -1.37 10.04
CA VAL A 736 -30.30 -0.07 10.17
C VAL A 736 -29.24 -0.13 11.26
N ARG A 737 -27.99 0.09 10.90
CA ARG A 737 -26.87 0.03 11.84
C ARG A 737 -25.74 0.96 11.43
N ILE A 738 -24.93 1.39 12.39
CA ILE A 738 -23.65 2.07 12.10
C ILE A 738 -22.50 1.09 12.14
N THR A 739 -21.66 1.10 11.12
CA THR A 739 -20.51 0.20 10.93
C THR A 739 -19.24 0.99 10.63
N GLY A 740 -18.13 0.29 10.36
CA GLY A 740 -16.87 0.94 10.02
C GLY A 740 -16.04 1.47 11.19
N GLN A 741 -16.44 1.19 12.45
CA GLN A 741 -15.51 1.42 13.58
C GLN A 741 -14.44 0.33 13.58
N ALA A 742 -13.18 0.77 13.56
CA ALA A 742 -12.07 -0.04 14.02
C ALA A 742 -12.06 -0.10 15.55
N LEU A 743 -12.66 -1.13 16.17
CA LEU A 743 -12.43 -1.37 17.59
C LEU A 743 -11.01 -1.93 17.76
N GLN A 744 -10.19 -1.25 18.57
CA GLN A 744 -8.97 -1.86 19.12
C GLN A 744 -9.38 -2.83 20.22
N THR A 745 -9.95 -3.95 19.82
CA THR A 745 -9.83 -5.15 20.62
C THR A 745 -8.38 -5.60 20.47
N PRO A 746 -7.65 -5.99 21.53
CA PRO A 746 -6.41 -6.75 21.37
C PRO A 746 -6.78 -8.07 20.72
N THR A 747 -6.95 -8.03 19.40
CA THR A 747 -7.04 -9.22 18.59
C THR A 747 -5.62 -9.70 18.53
N TYR A 748 -5.38 -10.81 19.21
CA TYR A 748 -4.13 -11.49 19.01
C TYR A 748 -4.06 -11.91 17.55
N THR A 749 -3.29 -11.16 16.77
CA THR A 749 -3.03 -11.55 15.40
C THR A 749 -2.26 -12.85 15.47
N TYR A 750 -2.77 -13.84 14.75
CA TYR A 750 -2.00 -15.03 14.43
C TYR A 750 -0.87 -14.56 13.52
N THR A 751 0.24 -14.16 14.12
CA THR A 751 1.47 -14.26 13.37
C THR A 751 1.73 -15.74 13.27
N VAL A 752 1.43 -16.33 12.11
CA VAL A 752 2.13 -17.54 11.70
C VAL A 752 3.56 -17.09 11.39
N SER A 753 4.32 -16.77 12.44
CA SER A 753 5.75 -16.73 12.29
C SER A 753 6.13 -18.19 12.16
N ALA A 754 6.63 -18.60 11.00
CA ALA A 754 7.55 -19.72 10.94
C ALA A 754 8.86 -19.28 11.65
N THR A 755 8.78 -19.08 12.96
CA THR A 755 9.98 -19.06 13.78
C THR A 755 10.09 -20.46 14.32
N GLU A 756 11.01 -21.25 13.75
CA GLU A 756 11.42 -22.49 14.41
C GLU A 756 12.00 -22.11 15.78
N THR A 757 11.25 -22.36 16.84
CA THR A 757 11.81 -22.45 18.18
C THR A 757 11.56 -23.86 18.68
N GLU A 758 12.59 -24.70 18.62
CA GLU A 758 12.55 -26.03 19.23
C GLU A 758 12.44 -25.89 20.76
N THR A 759 11.37 -26.42 21.34
CA THR A 759 11.30 -26.75 22.78
C THR A 759 10.48 -28.03 22.93
N ALA A 760 10.84 -28.85 23.91
CA ALA A 760 10.68 -30.29 23.81
C ALA A 760 10.31 -30.90 25.23
N VAL A 761 9.59 -32.07 25.42
CA VAL A 761 9.59 -33.12 26.57
C VAL A 761 9.55 -34.71 26.31
N ASN A 762 10.53 -35.53 26.69
CA ASN A 762 10.74 -36.97 26.25
C ASN A 762 9.63 -38.07 26.26
N THR A 763 9.74 -39.05 25.32
CA THR A 763 9.36 -40.47 25.55
C THR A 763 10.40 -41.47 24.99
N ALA A 764 10.80 -42.44 25.82
CA ALA A 764 11.88 -43.40 25.52
C ALA A 764 11.41 -44.62 24.69
N VAL A 765 12.16 -44.97 23.64
CA VAL A 765 12.10 -46.27 22.96
C VAL A 765 13.47 -46.93 23.05
N ASN A 766 13.52 -48.19 23.49
CA ASN A 766 14.75 -48.99 23.64
C ASN A 766 14.88 -50.01 22.48
N PRO A 767 15.43 -49.64 21.31
CA PRO A 767 15.84 -50.64 20.32
C PRO A 767 17.15 -51.31 20.80
N PRO A 768 17.25 -52.65 20.83
CA PRO A 768 18.47 -53.35 21.19
C PRO A 768 19.53 -53.16 20.09
N VAL A 769 20.50 -52.28 20.33
CA VAL A 769 21.68 -52.15 19.48
C VAL A 769 22.75 -53.13 19.97
N ASN A 770 23.02 -54.16 19.16
CA ASN A 770 24.12 -55.10 19.37
C ASN A 770 25.46 -54.39 19.16
N THR A 771 25.97 -53.75 20.21
CA THR A 771 27.28 -53.11 20.19
C THR A 771 28.33 -54.16 20.57
N ALA A 772 29.31 -54.39 19.68
CA ALA A 772 30.45 -55.25 19.99
C ALA A 772 31.34 -54.57 21.01
N THR A 773 31.31 -55.02 22.26
CA THR A 773 32.18 -54.47 23.31
C THR A 773 33.58 -55.08 23.16
N ASN A 774 34.54 -54.28 22.72
CA ASN A 774 35.96 -54.65 22.71
C ASN A 774 36.47 -54.73 24.15
N THR A 775 36.46 -55.92 24.73
CA THR A 775 37.11 -56.17 26.02
C THR A 775 38.57 -56.53 25.76
N ALA A 776 39.47 -55.57 25.90
CA ALA A 776 40.92 -55.81 25.82
C ALA A 776 41.36 -56.60 27.05
N THR A 777 41.60 -57.90 26.89
CA THR A 777 42.23 -58.71 27.93
C THR A 777 43.75 -58.60 27.77
N LEU A 778 44.40 -57.86 28.67
CA LEU A 778 45.86 -57.70 28.66
C LEU A 778 46.50 -58.98 29.21
N THR A 779 47.21 -59.72 28.37
CA THR A 779 48.05 -60.85 28.80
C THR A 779 49.50 -60.33 28.93
N PRO A 780 50.10 -60.30 30.14
CA PRO A 780 51.46 -59.80 30.30
C PRO A 780 52.48 -60.79 29.71
N SER A 781 53.41 -60.28 28.89
CA SER A 781 54.62 -61.00 28.49
C SER A 781 55.86 -60.20 28.91
N LEU A 782 56.90 -60.88 29.41
CA LEU A 782 58.13 -60.26 29.89
C LEU A 782 59.22 -60.37 28.81
N THR A 783 59.65 -59.24 28.25
CA THR A 783 60.71 -59.17 27.24
C THR A 783 61.82 -58.24 27.73
N PRO A 784 63.05 -58.72 27.98
CA PRO A 784 64.16 -57.86 28.42
C PRO A 784 64.77 -57.07 27.25
N SER A 785 64.90 -55.75 27.40
CA SER A 785 65.59 -54.88 26.43
C SER A 785 66.49 -53.87 27.16
N PRO A 786 67.77 -53.68 26.76
CA PRO A 786 68.68 -52.76 27.42
C PRO A 786 68.36 -51.31 27.04
N ALA A 787 68.01 -50.47 28.02
CA ALA A 787 67.85 -49.02 27.85
C ALA A 787 69.07 -48.28 28.43
N ILE A 788 69.61 -47.33 27.68
CA ILE A 788 70.66 -46.40 28.12
C ILE A 788 69.94 -45.12 28.57
N THR A 789 70.05 -44.76 29.86
CA THR A 789 69.41 -43.55 30.40
C THR A 789 70.46 -42.45 30.58
N PHE A 790 70.18 -41.27 30.02
CA PHE A 790 70.91 -40.03 30.30
C PHE A 790 70.09 -39.23 31.30
N THR A 791 70.60 -39.02 32.52
CA THR A 791 69.93 -38.17 33.50
C THR A 791 70.68 -36.86 33.62
N ILE A 792 69.98 -35.77 33.32
CA ILE A 792 70.42 -34.39 33.58
C ILE A 792 69.75 -33.96 34.88
N THR A 793 70.53 -33.74 35.93
CA THR A 793 70.01 -33.23 37.20
C THR A 793 70.39 -31.75 37.34
N SER A 794 69.38 -30.88 37.38
CA SER A 794 69.51 -29.46 37.70
C SER A 794 69.07 -29.23 39.15
N THR A 795 70.04 -29.00 40.04
CA THR A 795 69.82 -28.64 41.44
C THR A 795 69.64 -27.14 41.60
N HIS A 796 68.53 -26.72 42.21
CA HIS A 796 68.28 -25.31 42.59
C HIS A 796 68.75 -25.11 44.04
N GLN A 797 69.64 -24.15 44.27
CA GLN A 797 70.08 -23.77 45.63
C GLN A 797 69.60 -22.34 45.94
N ILE A 798 68.81 -22.18 47.01
CA ILE A 798 68.34 -20.87 47.50
C ILE A 798 69.22 -20.49 48.70
N SER A 799 69.89 -19.34 48.64
CA SER A 799 70.71 -18.81 49.73
C SER A 799 70.25 -17.41 50.15
N PHE A 800 69.93 -17.23 51.43
CA PHE A 800 69.63 -15.93 52.04
C PHE A 800 70.89 -15.37 52.72
N THR A 801 71.25 -14.12 52.43
CA THR A 801 72.34 -13.43 53.13
C THR A 801 71.75 -12.24 53.89
N ALA A 802 71.74 -12.29 55.21
CA ALA A 802 71.46 -11.13 56.06
C ALA A 802 72.80 -10.50 56.47
N THR A 803 73.00 -9.22 56.15
CA THR A 803 74.15 -8.45 56.65
C THR A 803 73.62 -7.40 57.62
N ALA A 804 74.04 -7.49 58.87
CA ALA A 804 73.79 -6.45 59.86
C ALA A 804 74.69 -5.25 59.58
N VAL A 805 74.10 -4.06 59.42
CA VAL A 805 74.78 -2.79 59.56
C VAL A 805 73.90 -1.93 60.48
N ASP A 806 74.52 -1.30 61.47
CA ASP A 806 73.87 -0.28 62.30
C ASP A 806 73.27 0.81 61.39
N THR A 807 72.02 1.17 61.66
CA THR A 807 71.11 2.06 60.91
C THR A 807 70.30 1.41 59.78
N ALA A 808 69.01 1.77 59.79
CA ALA A 808 67.87 1.03 59.27
C ALA A 808 67.89 0.75 57.75
N GLU A 809 67.22 -0.35 57.40
CA GLU A 809 66.92 -0.89 56.07
C GLU A 809 67.98 -1.81 55.44
N TYR A 810 67.66 -3.11 55.38
CA TYR A 810 68.29 -4.06 54.46
C TYR A 810 67.23 -4.90 53.74
N THR A 811 67.20 -4.73 52.42
CA THR A 811 66.42 -5.50 51.45
C THR A 811 67.18 -6.79 51.08
N ALA A 812 66.52 -7.96 51.15
CA ALA A 812 67.12 -9.22 50.69
C ALA A 812 66.65 -9.56 49.25
N THR A 813 67.60 -9.57 48.30
CA THR A 813 67.41 -9.97 46.90
C THR A 813 67.59 -11.49 46.76
N VAL A 814 66.65 -12.20 46.11
CA VAL A 814 66.79 -13.62 45.77
C VAL A 814 67.21 -13.76 44.30
N THR A 815 68.31 -14.46 44.03
CA THR A 815 68.79 -14.82 42.68
C THR A 815 68.83 -16.34 42.55
N LEU A 816 68.25 -16.90 41.46
CA LEU A 816 68.32 -18.34 41.14
C LEU A 816 69.35 -18.59 40.03
N THR A 817 70.27 -19.53 40.24
CA THR A 817 71.23 -19.99 39.21
C THR A 817 71.13 -21.50 39.04
N ASN A 818 70.98 -22.00 37.80
CA ASN A 818 70.89 -23.43 37.47
C ASN A 818 72.20 -23.92 36.84
N THR A 819 72.79 -25.01 37.37
CA THR A 819 73.91 -25.73 36.74
C THR A 819 73.51 -27.20 36.55
N ALA A 820 73.73 -27.76 35.35
CA ALA A 820 73.35 -29.13 35.00
C ALA A 820 74.59 -30.02 34.80
N VAL A 821 74.60 -31.22 35.39
CA VAL A 821 75.65 -32.25 35.23
C VAL A 821 75.04 -33.53 34.64
N LEU A 822 75.75 -34.16 33.69
CA LEU A 822 75.28 -35.33 32.93
C LEU A 822 75.93 -36.63 33.45
N THR A 823 75.14 -37.64 33.83
CA THR A 823 75.64 -38.97 34.25
C THR A 823 75.00 -40.08 33.41
N VAL A 824 75.78 -41.10 32.99
CA VAL A 824 75.33 -42.23 32.14
C VAL A 824 75.36 -43.53 32.93
N THR A 825 74.21 -44.19 33.09
CA THR A 825 74.09 -45.52 33.74
C THR A 825 73.40 -46.50 32.79
N LYS A 826 73.93 -47.73 32.69
CA LYS A 826 73.37 -48.82 31.89
C LYS A 826 72.64 -49.80 32.80
N THR A 827 71.31 -49.82 32.75
CA THR A 827 70.47 -50.69 33.58
C THR A 827 69.61 -51.59 32.68
N ILE A 828 69.58 -52.89 32.99
CA ILE A 828 68.64 -53.83 32.36
C ILE A 828 67.32 -53.72 33.12
N THR A 829 66.32 -53.08 32.53
CA THR A 829 64.98 -52.95 33.11
C THR A 829 64.04 -53.93 32.42
N VAL A 830 63.38 -54.78 33.20
CA VAL A 830 62.31 -55.67 32.71
C VAL A 830 61.01 -54.88 32.76
N SER A 831 60.63 -54.29 31.63
CA SER A 831 59.37 -53.54 31.50
C SER A 831 58.29 -54.45 30.90
N PRO A 832 57.15 -54.68 31.56
CA PRO A 832 56.06 -55.44 30.97
C PRO A 832 55.49 -54.65 29.77
N SER A 833 55.54 -55.22 28.57
CA SER A 833 54.83 -54.68 27.41
C SER A 833 53.54 -55.47 27.21
N ASN A 834 52.40 -54.81 27.37
CA ASN A 834 51.12 -55.41 27.02
C ASN A 834 50.86 -55.12 25.53
N THR A 835 50.98 -56.12 24.66
CA THR A 835 50.44 -56.02 23.30
C THR A 835 48.98 -56.44 23.36
N ALA A 836 48.06 -55.52 23.07
CA ALA A 836 46.62 -55.81 23.06
C ALA A 836 46.21 -56.56 21.78
N GLY A 837 45.73 -57.80 21.93
CA GLY A 837 45.01 -58.53 20.89
C GLY A 837 43.49 -58.39 21.12
N ILE A 838 42.73 -58.01 20.09
CA ILE A 838 41.29 -57.78 20.17
C ILE A 838 40.56 -59.11 19.89
N THR A 839 39.75 -59.60 20.83
CA THR A 839 38.83 -60.73 20.61
C THR A 839 37.39 -60.26 20.79
N PHE A 840 36.51 -60.58 19.83
CA PHE A 840 35.13 -60.11 19.81
C PHE A 840 34.20 -61.02 20.62
N THR A 841 33.59 -60.50 21.69
CA THR A 841 32.52 -61.19 22.44
C THR A 841 31.26 -60.33 22.38
N LYS A 842 30.15 -60.85 21.84
CA LYS A 842 28.85 -60.15 21.84
C LYS A 842 28.13 -60.41 23.17
N THR A 843 28.12 -59.41 24.05
CA THR A 843 27.31 -59.42 25.27
C THR A 843 26.30 -58.29 25.22
N ALA A 844 25.01 -58.62 25.19
CA ALA A 844 23.93 -57.64 25.20
C ALA A 844 23.80 -57.03 26.62
N THR A 845 24.37 -55.85 26.82
CA THR A 845 24.31 -55.13 28.09
C THR A 845 23.38 -53.92 27.94
N ARG A 846 22.25 -53.91 28.66
CA ARG A 846 21.34 -52.76 28.73
C ARG A 846 21.98 -51.65 29.57
N THR A 847 22.62 -50.69 28.91
CA THR A 847 23.16 -49.50 29.56
C THR A 847 22.34 -48.29 29.13
N GLY A 848 21.47 -47.81 30.02
CA GLY A 848 20.63 -46.65 29.77
C GLY A 848 21.48 -45.39 29.75
N THR A 849 21.68 -44.80 28.57
CA THR A 849 22.19 -43.43 28.44
C THR A 849 20.98 -42.55 28.13
N ALA A 850 20.56 -41.75 29.11
CA ALA A 850 19.47 -40.80 28.92
C ALA A 850 19.93 -39.70 27.96
N THR A 851 19.36 -39.68 26.75
CA THR A 851 19.47 -38.55 25.82
C THR A 851 18.11 -37.88 25.79
N VAL A 852 18.07 -36.57 26.03
CA VAL A 852 16.85 -35.79 26.22
C VAL A 852 16.36 -35.28 24.86
N THR A 853 15.24 -35.79 24.34
CA THR A 853 14.55 -35.33 23.11
C THR A 853 13.05 -35.40 23.32
N ASN A 854 12.31 -34.34 22.99
CA ASN A 854 11.43 -33.81 23.99
C ASN A 854 10.04 -33.47 23.21
N THR A 855 8.86 -34.02 23.63
CA THR A 855 7.38 -33.82 23.35
C THR A 855 6.41 -33.52 24.58
N ALA A 856 5.61 -32.44 24.58
CA ALA A 856 4.57 -32.17 25.62
C ALA A 856 3.14 -32.67 25.28
N ILE A 857 2.34 -33.05 26.31
CA ILE A 857 0.90 -33.41 26.25
C ILE A 857 0.10 -32.39 27.10
N TYR A 858 -1.07 -31.93 26.62
CA TYR A 858 -2.00 -31.08 27.39
C TYR A 858 -3.31 -31.79 27.75
N THR A 859 -3.78 -31.57 28.98
CA THR A 859 -5.09 -31.98 29.52
C THR A 859 -5.88 -30.71 29.85
N ALA A 860 -7.13 -30.60 29.39
CA ALA A 860 -7.99 -29.44 29.65
C ALA A 860 -8.56 -29.49 31.08
N THR A 861 -8.58 -28.34 31.76
CA THR A 861 -9.32 -28.13 33.02
C THR A 861 -10.06 -26.80 32.91
N GLU A 862 -11.38 -26.83 32.94
CA GLU A 862 -12.21 -25.63 32.94
C GLU A 862 -12.23 -24.98 34.33
N THR A 863 -12.09 -23.66 34.37
CA THR A 863 -12.33 -22.83 35.58
C THR A 863 -13.28 -21.70 35.20
N PRO A 864 -14.39 -21.48 35.92
CA PRO A 864 -15.38 -20.46 35.57
C PRO A 864 -14.92 -19.06 36.01
N VAL A 865 -15.07 -18.05 35.13
CA VAL A 865 -14.74 -16.65 35.43
C VAL A 865 -16.02 -15.82 35.48
N LEU A 866 -16.24 -15.14 36.61
CA LEU A 866 -17.32 -14.17 36.85
C LEU A 866 -17.00 -12.82 36.16
N ALA A 867 -18.01 -12.24 35.51
CA ALA A 867 -17.92 -10.93 34.86
C ALA A 867 -17.96 -9.76 35.88
N ALA A 868 -17.11 -8.76 35.66
CA ALA A 868 -17.11 -7.49 36.42
C ALA A 868 -17.78 -6.37 35.60
N THR A 869 -18.70 -5.65 36.22
CA THR A 869 -19.42 -4.51 35.65
C THR A 869 -18.71 -3.20 36.02
N PHE A 870 -18.38 -2.34 35.05
CA PHE A 870 -17.84 -1.00 35.30
C PHE A 870 -18.93 0.07 35.21
N THR A 871 -18.90 1.04 36.13
CA THR A 871 -19.74 2.25 36.12
C THR A 871 -18.84 3.48 35.98
N HIS A 872 -19.07 4.32 34.95
CA HIS A 872 -18.29 5.53 34.69
C HIS A 872 -18.85 6.74 35.45
N THR A 873 -17.95 7.58 35.99
CA THR A 873 -18.25 8.91 36.54
C THR A 873 -17.53 9.97 35.70
N PRO A 874 -18.17 11.08 35.29
CA PRO A 874 -17.56 12.09 34.41
C PRO A 874 -16.60 13.06 35.16
N VAL A 875 -15.58 13.56 34.44
CA VAL A 875 -14.55 14.50 34.93
C VAL A 875 -14.83 15.93 34.42
N LEU A 876 -14.63 16.94 35.28
CA LEU A 876 -14.82 18.38 35.01
C LEU A 876 -13.64 19.00 34.23
N VAL A 877 -13.95 19.95 33.34
CA VAL A 877 -12.98 20.77 32.58
C VAL A 877 -12.48 21.92 33.46
N ASN A 878 -11.16 22.10 33.58
CA ASN A 878 -10.54 23.13 34.45
C ASN A 878 -10.79 24.56 33.95
N GLU A 879 -11.26 25.45 34.84
CA GLU A 879 -11.43 26.88 34.56
C GLU A 879 -10.09 27.62 34.53
N GLN A 880 -9.93 28.63 33.67
CA GLN A 880 -8.69 29.42 33.54
C GLN A 880 -8.65 30.55 34.57
N ASP A 881 -7.50 31.22 34.80
CA ASP A 881 -7.33 32.27 35.82
C ASP A 881 -7.89 33.66 35.47
N GLU A 882 -8.22 33.93 34.20
CA GLU A 882 -8.76 35.21 33.73
C GLU A 882 -10.13 35.00 33.03
N LEU A 883 -11.10 35.89 33.28
CA LEU A 883 -12.42 35.85 32.62
C LEU A 883 -12.33 36.53 31.25
N LYS A 884 -12.52 35.77 30.16
CA LYS A 884 -12.55 36.24 28.77
C LYS A 884 -13.75 35.68 28.04
N ILE A 885 -14.16 36.39 27.00
CA ILE A 885 -15.21 35.98 26.06
C ILE A 885 -14.64 36.00 24.64
N GLU A 886 -14.64 34.85 23.99
CA GLU A 886 -14.00 34.65 22.68
C GLU A 886 -14.96 33.92 21.71
N ASN A 887 -14.60 33.87 20.42
CA ASN A 887 -15.32 33.13 19.38
C ASN A 887 -16.84 33.39 19.32
N VAL A 888 -17.23 34.66 19.47
CA VAL A 888 -18.64 35.05 19.45
C VAL A 888 -19.20 34.92 18.03
N THR A 889 -20.28 34.15 17.89
CA THR A 889 -21.02 33.98 16.64
C THR A 889 -22.50 34.24 16.88
N VAL A 890 -23.12 34.99 15.97
CA VAL A 890 -24.53 35.41 16.06
C VAL A 890 -25.29 34.84 14.88
N TYR A 891 -26.36 34.09 15.14
CA TYR A 891 -27.13 33.39 14.12
C TYR A 891 -28.64 33.33 14.48
N PRO A 892 -29.56 33.54 13.53
CA PRO A 892 -29.34 33.89 12.13
C PRO A 892 -28.87 35.34 11.95
N ASN A 893 -28.00 35.58 10.98
CA ASN A 893 -27.54 36.91 10.59
C ASN A 893 -27.42 36.99 9.05
N PRO A 894 -28.38 37.62 8.34
CA PRO A 894 -29.38 38.54 8.87
C PRO A 894 -30.50 37.88 9.69
N TYR A 895 -30.94 38.57 10.75
CA TYR A 895 -32.10 38.22 11.56
C TYR A 895 -33.40 38.61 10.85
N THR A 896 -34.32 37.66 10.72
CA THR A 896 -35.59 37.84 10.00
C THR A 896 -36.85 37.61 10.82
N GLY A 897 -36.76 37.53 12.15
CA GLY A 897 -37.92 37.47 13.05
C GLY A 897 -38.11 36.18 13.86
N SER A 898 -37.23 35.18 13.75
CA SER A 898 -37.42 33.84 14.35
C SER A 898 -36.52 33.55 15.55
N GLY A 899 -36.20 34.57 16.36
CA GLY A 899 -35.23 34.47 17.48
C GLY A 899 -33.76 34.56 17.02
N LEU A 900 -32.86 35.01 17.90
CA LEU A 900 -31.43 35.20 17.61
C LEU A 900 -30.58 34.44 18.63
N ALA A 901 -29.82 33.44 18.20
CA ALA A 901 -28.85 32.75 19.04
C ALA A 901 -27.49 33.44 19.01
N VAL A 902 -26.83 33.47 20.17
CA VAL A 902 -25.42 33.83 20.28
C VAL A 902 -24.65 32.68 20.89
N MET A 903 -23.58 32.28 20.22
CA MET A 903 -22.61 31.30 20.70
C MET A 903 -21.31 32.02 21.05
N PHE A 904 -20.65 31.64 22.12
CA PHE A 904 -19.38 32.23 22.55
C PHE A 904 -18.65 31.30 23.53
N ASP A 905 -17.32 31.39 23.57
CA ASP A 905 -16.52 30.70 24.58
C ASP A 905 -16.32 31.61 25.80
N ILE A 906 -16.42 31.03 27.00
CA ILE A 906 -16.12 31.74 28.24
C ILE A 906 -15.12 30.96 29.08
N THR A 907 -14.06 31.61 29.53
CA THR A 907 -12.91 30.93 30.15
C THR A 907 -13.06 30.64 31.65
N LYS A 908 -14.12 31.18 32.28
CA LYS A 908 -14.49 30.98 33.70
C LYS A 908 -16.00 30.87 33.86
N SER A 909 -16.43 30.20 34.93
CA SER A 909 -17.84 30.21 35.32
C SER A 909 -18.28 31.61 35.75
N THR A 910 -19.46 32.02 35.29
CA THR A 910 -20.13 33.24 35.73
C THR A 910 -21.63 33.08 35.58
N GLN A 911 -22.38 33.70 36.49
CA GLN A 911 -23.84 33.66 36.50
C GLN A 911 -24.48 34.93 35.91
N SER A 912 -23.65 35.87 35.45
CA SER A 912 -24.07 37.15 34.91
C SER A 912 -23.45 37.39 33.54
N VAL A 913 -24.17 36.95 32.49
CA VAL A 913 -23.84 37.25 31.10
C VAL A 913 -24.96 38.08 30.47
N LYS A 914 -24.60 39.06 29.65
CA LYS A 914 -25.52 39.98 28.99
C LYS A 914 -25.20 40.11 27.51
N PHE A 915 -26.25 40.17 26.71
CA PHE A 915 -26.22 40.60 25.31
C PHE A 915 -26.60 42.07 25.24
N SER A 916 -25.74 42.90 24.65
CA SER A 916 -26.01 44.33 24.47
C SER A 916 -25.94 44.69 22.99
N LEU A 917 -26.94 45.44 22.51
CA LEU A 917 -27.13 45.83 21.12
C LEU A 917 -27.12 47.36 20.97
N TYR A 918 -26.42 47.85 19.96
CA TYR A 918 -26.12 49.25 19.72
C TYR A 918 -26.47 49.65 18.28
N THR A 919 -26.84 50.92 18.08
CA THR A 919 -26.99 51.50 16.73
C THR A 919 -25.63 51.72 16.05
N GLY A 920 -25.65 52.06 14.76
CA GLY A 920 -24.47 52.49 14.00
C GLY A 920 -23.70 53.70 14.58
N SER A 921 -24.33 54.49 15.46
CA SER A 921 -23.69 55.59 16.21
C SER A 921 -23.28 55.17 17.64
N PHE A 922 -23.20 53.87 17.91
CA PHE A 922 -22.83 53.27 19.20
C PHE A 922 -23.73 53.66 20.38
N ARG A 923 -24.99 54.01 20.12
CA ARG A 923 -25.98 54.20 21.19
C ARG A 923 -26.58 52.86 21.59
N LEU A 924 -26.48 52.49 22.87
CA LEU A 924 -27.13 51.28 23.40
C LEU A 924 -28.65 51.39 23.22
N ILE A 925 -29.25 50.37 22.61
CA ILE A 925 -30.69 50.33 22.31
C ILE A 925 -31.37 49.13 22.94
N LYS A 926 -30.64 48.04 23.21
CA LYS A 926 -31.18 46.89 23.92
C LYS A 926 -30.11 46.20 24.73
N GLU A 927 -30.47 45.74 25.92
CA GLU A 927 -29.65 44.86 26.73
C GLU A 927 -30.55 43.74 27.27
N ALA A 928 -30.09 42.50 27.16
CA ALA A 928 -30.80 41.31 27.60
C ALA A 928 -29.86 40.44 28.43
N LYS A 929 -30.33 39.99 29.61
CA LYS A 929 -29.60 39.00 30.40
C LYS A 929 -29.72 37.65 29.72
N ILE A 930 -28.60 36.94 29.66
CA ILE A 930 -28.51 35.62 29.06
C ILE A 930 -28.35 34.60 30.18
N ASN A 931 -29.21 33.58 30.20
CA ASN A 931 -29.03 32.43 31.07
C ASN A 931 -28.10 31.43 30.37
N ILE A 932 -26.97 31.12 30.99
CA ILE A 932 -26.04 30.10 30.52
C ILE A 932 -25.81 29.07 31.62
N THR A 933 -25.48 27.85 31.22
CA THR A 933 -25.06 26.81 32.16
C THR A 933 -23.76 27.24 32.85
N PRO A 934 -23.65 27.18 34.20
CA PRO A 934 -22.42 27.50 34.93
C PRO A 934 -21.20 26.70 34.44
N GLY A 935 -20.00 27.24 34.59
CA GLY A 935 -18.73 26.62 34.15
C GLY A 935 -18.10 27.30 32.93
N ALA A 936 -16.79 27.12 32.74
CA ALA A 936 -16.07 27.53 31.54
C ALA A 936 -16.45 26.68 30.30
N GLY A 937 -16.03 27.11 29.10
CA GLY A 937 -16.24 26.43 27.83
C GLY A 937 -17.25 27.13 26.91
N ASN A 938 -17.62 26.46 25.83
CA ASN A 938 -18.54 26.99 24.83
C ASN A 938 -19.96 27.14 25.40
N LYS A 939 -20.58 28.29 25.15
CA LYS A 939 -21.93 28.62 25.57
C LYS A 939 -22.75 29.01 24.35
N LYS A 940 -23.99 28.52 24.33
CA LYS A 940 -25.02 28.96 23.41
C LYS A 940 -26.18 29.53 24.21
N ALA A 941 -26.73 30.63 23.73
CA ALA A 941 -27.96 31.14 24.30
C ALA A 941 -28.82 31.88 23.29
N GLU A 942 -30.11 31.84 23.53
CA GLU A 942 -31.11 32.46 22.66
C GLU A 942 -31.56 33.79 23.23
N ILE A 943 -31.58 34.80 22.35
CA ILE A 943 -32.14 36.12 22.61
C ILE A 943 -33.52 36.15 21.97
N SER A 944 -34.53 36.31 22.83
CA SER A 944 -35.94 36.33 22.40
C SER A 944 -36.18 37.35 21.29
N SER A 945 -37.02 36.97 20.32
CA SER A 945 -37.40 37.78 19.15
C SER A 945 -37.97 39.16 19.55
N GLU A 946 -38.65 39.22 20.70
CA GLU A 946 -39.20 40.45 21.30
C GLU A 946 -38.15 41.55 21.47
N ASN A 947 -36.87 41.18 21.63
CA ASN A 947 -35.77 42.14 21.76
C ASN A 947 -35.45 42.88 20.46
N PHE A 948 -35.94 42.39 19.32
CA PHE A 948 -35.63 42.91 17.98
C PHE A 948 -36.89 43.42 17.24
N GLU A 949 -38.09 43.10 17.74
CA GLU A 949 -39.40 43.47 17.15
C GLU A 949 -39.69 44.97 17.05
N SER A 950 -38.94 45.84 17.73
CA SER A 950 -39.06 47.31 17.66
C SER A 950 -37.94 47.99 16.86
N LEU A 951 -36.96 47.21 16.36
CA LEU A 951 -35.81 47.71 15.59
C LEU A 951 -36.09 47.82 14.10
N ALA A 952 -35.70 48.93 13.47
CA ALA A 952 -35.84 49.09 12.03
C ALA A 952 -34.91 48.13 11.25
N ASN A 953 -35.16 47.95 9.95
CA ASN A 953 -34.24 47.21 9.09
C ASN A 953 -32.90 47.96 9.04
N GLY A 954 -31.79 47.27 9.27
CA GLY A 954 -30.49 47.90 9.30
C GLY A 954 -29.41 47.06 9.99
N THR A 955 -28.20 47.58 9.98
CA THR A 955 -27.04 46.96 10.63
C THR A 955 -26.87 47.51 12.04
N TYR A 956 -26.72 46.62 13.01
CA TYR A 956 -26.53 46.92 14.43
C TYR A 956 -25.27 46.23 14.95
N TYR A 957 -24.70 46.77 16.02
CA TYR A 957 -23.53 46.20 16.67
C TYR A 957 -23.93 45.52 17.96
N CYS A 958 -23.38 44.35 18.25
CA CYS A 958 -23.63 43.63 19.49
C CYS A 958 -22.34 43.20 20.17
N VAL A 959 -22.40 43.09 21.50
CA VAL A 959 -21.34 42.56 22.34
C VAL A 959 -21.93 41.68 23.44
N ILE A 960 -21.15 40.69 23.86
CA ILE A 960 -21.44 39.88 25.04
C ILE A 960 -20.56 40.39 26.17
N SER A 961 -21.16 40.61 27.33
CA SER A 961 -20.42 40.97 28.54
C SER A 961 -20.71 40.00 29.66
N ALA A 962 -19.69 39.70 30.47
CA ALA A 962 -19.82 38.89 31.66
C ALA A 962 -19.17 39.59 32.86
N GLU A 963 -19.77 39.42 34.03
CA GLU A 963 -19.24 39.97 35.29
C GLU A 963 -19.26 38.90 36.39
N ASP A 964 -18.13 38.77 37.10
CA ASP A 964 -18.05 37.93 38.29
C ASP A 964 -17.08 38.53 39.31
N GLY A 965 -17.52 38.69 40.56
CA GLY A 965 -16.69 39.17 41.67
C GLY A 965 -15.99 40.53 41.46
N GLY A 966 -16.44 41.37 40.51
CA GLY A 966 -15.82 42.63 40.13
C GLY A 966 -14.91 42.56 38.88
N ALA A 967 -14.61 41.37 38.36
CA ALA A 967 -13.96 41.17 37.07
C ALA A 967 -14.99 41.26 35.94
N LYS A 968 -14.66 41.97 34.86
CA LYS A 968 -15.54 42.20 33.71
C LYS A 968 -14.86 41.76 32.42
N ALA A 969 -15.56 40.97 31.63
CA ALA A 969 -15.15 40.60 30.28
C ALA A 969 -16.16 41.12 29.27
N VAL A 970 -15.69 41.64 28.15
CA VAL A 970 -16.52 42.07 27.03
C VAL A 970 -15.92 41.49 25.76
N SER A 971 -16.75 40.87 24.93
CA SER A 971 -16.31 40.33 23.64
C SER A 971 -15.85 41.43 22.68
N LYS A 972 -15.18 41.04 21.59
CA LYS A 972 -15.06 41.90 20.41
C LYS A 972 -16.45 42.27 19.88
N ILE A 973 -16.55 43.43 19.23
CA ILE A 973 -17.79 43.91 18.61
C ILE A 973 -18.15 43.00 17.44
N ASN A 974 -19.39 42.51 17.44
CA ASN A 974 -19.98 41.75 16.36
C ASN A 974 -21.09 42.54 15.69
N THR A 975 -21.44 42.15 14.47
CA THR A 975 -22.44 42.86 13.67
C THR A 975 -23.65 41.96 13.45
N VAL A 976 -24.85 42.48 13.63
CA VAL A 976 -26.11 41.79 13.30
C VAL A 976 -26.94 42.67 12.37
N VAL A 977 -27.39 42.08 11.27
CA VAL A 977 -28.24 42.73 10.26
C VAL A 977 -29.68 42.34 10.56
N ILE A 978 -30.53 43.32 10.88
CA ILE A 978 -31.96 43.11 11.12
C ILE A 978 -32.72 43.39 9.82
N ILE A 979 -33.51 42.42 9.35
CA ILE A 979 -34.36 42.55 8.16
C ILE A 979 -35.77 42.05 8.51
N ARG A 980 -36.70 42.97 8.67
CA ARG A 980 -38.12 42.63 8.74
C ARG A 980 -38.67 42.34 7.36
N LYS A 981 -39.36 41.22 7.25
CA LYS A 981 -40.35 41.00 6.20
C LYS A 981 -41.51 41.98 6.42
N LYS A 982 -41.91 42.70 5.37
CA LYS A 982 -43.14 43.48 5.38
C LYS A 982 -44.35 42.58 5.29
#